data_AF-A0A9W8Q867-F1
#
_entry.id   AF-A0A9W8Q867-F1
#
_cell.length_a   1.000
_cell.length_b   1.000
_cell.length_c   1.000
_cell.angle_alpha   90.00
_cell.angle_beta   90.00
_cell.angle_gamma   90.00
#
_symmetry.space_group_name_H-M   'P 1'
#
loop_
_entity.id
_entity.type
_entity.pdbx_description
1 polymer ?
#
loop_
_entity_poly.entity_id
_entity_poly.type
_entity_poly.pdbx_seq_one_letter_code
_entity_poly.pdbx_strand_id
1 'polypeptide(L)'
;MQVRKFFDDSSRDIVDESDENFSVKFELTYTLGKQQALEHSPYRWIIVQEVLSLVRRFAPEVAAEFPLSMEFDNRHDERFPRIRILRQDAEKTMFDSIADFICETGMTGFPIARQPPKIRNAARKYITKWDLTAEECQDVEHGQFWNESTANHILLLRGLLAGGVLAFALGRKRWRVNYGLDPTREKNTRLAVPYQAKDSPSARSEFSHPDIVIVLTCLTYYYGGLEDQALFDSLEILVRSDNAELEYSAWVHTAPNLPQAYKLLQGVNLRDRVQCSSTIFPHLRYSKGAIDYYLCRMVFNKSCQEFPHKLSASGWDLGKTKRCPTTGFSGTNDSRYVLPLGMKQLDLPEQSHTNALVLSNLLRPENSIATMPAEMMGTTFDSQSLLSLLLARKSKPRVILDVGAQIIDRTNVEMARAWLGHYELDENTQAVIFFNDFDEIMVLDESGQIEELQTSPFADRLEQCLVFLDEVHTRGTDLRLPADYQAVVTLGAHVTKDRLAQACMRMRKLGRGQSVVFFVPREIEHDICLLRGDQGSASSPDITVSDVLCWAITETCKDLRRAVPLWLNQGLRFTKQQALWDGLADPDNHTSRQDCAKHFMDEESQSLDKRYRPKQADANIASLINALNSNVAEEFRTRCSEFGLGALPEASFNEEQERELAPEKEMERVVERPPRVEPAEHRMHPGLHDFIVHGVQAEDPFLPAFMTLKTTSAANHLDVSEFSNNILVTQDFAATVSEVFGFDTNADAFQKPVQWILTTQRDPNILLIVSPYEVQQLLPTMEQSLHTTLHIYSPRVNLGHEPIDDLNLYKVSRVKEADRRPVSRHAISCLGLFSGQLYLSSFDDYVQLCDALGLAWKPANDQVTLGPDGFIPPGPDGGNGGDGDIVNRSGFSKSPARFLTVLIAKIRLDSEHFDKTHMGRILAGVRLLKSDFESI
;
A
#
# COMPACT_ATOMS: atom_id res chain seq x y z
N MET A 1 -16.51 -23.66 -31.84
CA MET A 1 -17.21 -24.96 -31.72
C MET A 1 -16.61 -26.07 -32.58
N GLN A 2 -16.61 -25.98 -33.91
CA GLN A 2 -16.06 -27.04 -34.79
C GLN A 2 -14.58 -27.35 -34.49
N VAL A 3 -13.74 -26.32 -34.32
CA VAL A 3 -12.33 -26.48 -33.94
C VAL A 3 -12.19 -27.21 -32.60
N ARG A 4 -12.92 -26.78 -31.57
CA ARG A 4 -12.92 -27.45 -30.27
C ARG A 4 -13.30 -28.94 -30.39
N LYS A 5 -14.41 -29.24 -31.07
CA LYS A 5 -14.87 -30.64 -31.24
C LYS A 5 -13.82 -31.48 -31.95
N PHE A 6 -13.18 -30.93 -32.98
CA PHE A 6 -12.07 -31.59 -33.67
C PHE A 6 -10.92 -31.92 -32.71
N PHE A 7 -10.50 -30.98 -31.85
CA PHE A 7 -9.49 -31.24 -30.82
C PHE A 7 -9.98 -32.28 -29.80
N ASP A 8 -11.22 -32.20 -29.32
CA ASP A 8 -11.76 -33.16 -28.34
C ASP A 8 -11.82 -34.60 -28.90
N ASP A 9 -12.06 -34.74 -30.20
CA ASP A 9 -12.17 -36.03 -30.89
C ASP A 9 -10.84 -36.57 -31.43
N SER A 10 -9.86 -35.71 -31.74
CA SER A 10 -8.68 -36.05 -32.55
C SER A 10 -7.34 -35.66 -31.95
N SER A 11 -7.29 -34.97 -30.80
CA SER A 11 -6.04 -34.59 -30.14
C SER A 11 -5.70 -35.46 -28.94
N ARG A 12 -4.41 -35.69 -28.73
CA ARG A 12 -3.84 -36.28 -27.52
C ARG A 12 -2.84 -35.30 -26.91
N ASP A 13 -3.06 -34.92 -25.66
CA ASP A 13 -2.13 -34.03 -24.94
C ASP A 13 -1.12 -34.86 -24.13
N ILE A 14 0.13 -34.43 -24.17
CA ILE A 14 1.22 -34.97 -23.34
C ILE A 14 1.77 -33.80 -22.53
N VAL A 15 1.67 -33.90 -21.21
CA VAL A 15 2.02 -32.82 -20.28
C VAL A 15 3.19 -33.28 -19.43
N ASP A 16 4.35 -32.66 -19.60
CA ASP A 16 5.47 -32.82 -18.68
C ASP A 16 5.31 -31.87 -17.48
N GLU A 17 5.88 -32.19 -16.33
CA GLU A 17 5.72 -31.42 -15.08
C GLU A 17 4.24 -31.09 -14.80
N SER A 18 3.42 -32.14 -14.86
CA SER A 18 1.97 -32.06 -14.75
C SER A 18 1.48 -31.54 -13.38
N ASP A 19 2.30 -31.64 -12.33
CA ASP A 19 2.03 -31.03 -11.03
C ASP A 19 2.02 -29.49 -11.10
N GLU A 20 2.88 -28.88 -11.92
CA GLU A 20 2.89 -27.44 -12.16
C GLU A 20 1.82 -27.01 -13.17
N ASN A 21 1.68 -27.74 -14.28
CA ASN A 21 0.74 -27.39 -15.34
C ASN A 21 -0.74 -27.55 -14.94
N PHE A 22 -1.05 -28.47 -14.03
CA PHE A 22 -2.38 -28.61 -13.43
C PHE A 22 -2.53 -27.84 -12.11
N SER A 23 -1.54 -27.01 -11.74
CA SER A 23 -1.58 -26.22 -10.51
C SER A 23 -2.81 -25.33 -10.47
N VAL A 24 -3.52 -25.40 -9.35
CA VAL A 24 -4.72 -24.57 -9.10
C VAL A 24 -4.36 -23.13 -8.74
N LYS A 25 -3.07 -22.82 -8.58
CA LYS A 25 -2.59 -21.46 -8.32
C LYS A 25 -2.67 -20.57 -9.57
N PHE A 26 -2.70 -21.17 -10.77
CA PHE A 26 -2.66 -20.45 -12.04
C PHE A 26 -3.98 -20.54 -12.81
N GLU A 27 -4.37 -19.43 -13.42
CA GLU A 27 -5.54 -19.31 -14.30
C GLU A 27 -5.23 -18.40 -15.49
N LEU A 28 -5.69 -18.77 -16.69
CA LEU A 28 -5.65 -17.90 -17.86
C LEU A 28 -6.96 -17.11 -17.95
N THR A 29 -6.85 -15.79 -17.96
CA THR A 29 -7.97 -14.85 -17.89
C THR A 29 -7.97 -13.91 -19.11
N TYR A 30 -9.07 -13.90 -19.86
CA TYR A 30 -9.34 -12.92 -20.91
C TYR A 30 -10.34 -11.88 -20.41
N THR A 31 -9.91 -10.63 -20.35
CA THR A 31 -10.74 -9.52 -19.90
C THR A 31 -11.71 -9.06 -20.99
N LEU A 32 -12.93 -8.68 -20.59
CA LEU A 32 -14.01 -8.30 -21.49
C LEU A 32 -14.76 -7.07 -20.99
N GLY A 33 -15.05 -6.16 -21.92
CA GLY A 33 -15.78 -4.92 -21.66
C GLY A 33 -14.90 -3.68 -21.74
N LYS A 34 -15.41 -2.55 -21.27
CA LYS A 34 -14.62 -1.32 -21.17
C LYS A 34 -13.80 -1.37 -19.90
N GLN A 35 -12.51 -1.06 -20.01
CA GLN A 35 -11.65 -0.82 -18.88
C GLN A 35 -12.22 0.33 -18.04
N GLN A 36 -12.19 0.16 -16.72
CA GLN A 36 -12.66 1.16 -15.75
C GLN A 36 -11.73 1.23 -14.55
N ALA A 37 -11.73 2.38 -13.88
CA ALA A 37 -10.99 2.56 -12.64
C ALA A 37 -11.57 1.67 -11.54
N LEU A 38 -10.71 1.20 -10.63
CA LEU A 38 -11.17 0.45 -9.46
C LEU A 38 -12.16 1.30 -8.64
N GLU A 39 -13.19 0.65 -8.11
CA GLU A 39 -14.12 1.30 -7.18
C GLU A 39 -13.35 1.99 -6.05
N HIS A 40 -13.80 3.20 -5.69
CA HIS A 40 -13.22 4.04 -4.64
C HIS A 40 -11.84 4.62 -4.96
N SER A 41 -11.38 4.55 -6.22
CA SER A 41 -10.19 5.28 -6.66
C SER A 41 -10.42 6.81 -6.67
N PRO A 42 -9.42 7.64 -6.31
CA PRO A 42 -8.05 7.27 -5.91
C PRO A 42 -7.90 6.90 -4.42
N TYR A 43 -8.94 7.08 -3.60
CA TYR A 43 -8.89 6.80 -2.15
C TYR A 43 -8.47 5.37 -1.84
N ARG A 44 -8.78 4.41 -2.72
CA ARG A 44 -8.40 3.01 -2.56
C ARG A 44 -6.91 2.78 -2.30
N TRP A 45 -6.02 3.43 -3.05
CA TRP A 45 -4.57 3.31 -2.79
C TRP A 45 -4.05 4.36 -1.80
N ILE A 46 -4.70 5.52 -1.67
CA ILE A 46 -4.32 6.53 -0.66
C ILE A 46 -4.47 5.96 0.75
N ILE A 47 -5.61 5.29 1.03
CA ILE A 47 -5.87 4.65 2.33
C ILE A 47 -4.83 3.56 2.60
N VAL A 48 -4.48 2.75 1.60
CA VAL A 48 -3.42 1.73 1.74
C VAL A 48 -2.07 2.39 2.09
N GLN A 49 -1.70 3.47 1.42
CA GLN A 49 -0.46 4.20 1.69
C GLN A 49 -0.42 4.82 3.10
N GLU A 50 -1.55 5.33 3.60
CA GLU A 50 -1.68 5.82 4.98
C GLU A 50 -1.59 4.68 6.00
N VAL A 51 -2.29 3.57 5.79
CA VAL A 51 -2.22 2.40 6.67
C VAL A 51 -0.80 1.83 6.72
N LEU A 52 -0.08 1.77 5.59
CA LEU A 52 1.34 1.38 5.58
C LEU A 52 2.24 2.38 6.32
N SER A 53 1.88 3.66 6.37
CA SER A 53 2.57 4.64 7.22
C SER A 53 2.37 4.34 8.71
N LEU A 54 1.17 3.89 9.10
CA LEU A 54 0.90 3.43 10.47
C LEU A 54 1.61 2.11 10.80
N VAL A 55 1.72 1.19 9.84
CA VAL A 55 2.56 -0.02 9.97
C VAL A 55 4.01 0.36 10.29
N ARG A 56 4.60 1.31 9.54
CA ARG A 56 5.96 1.81 9.83
C ARG A 56 6.06 2.43 11.24
N ARG A 57 5.02 3.17 11.67
CA ARG A 57 4.99 3.83 12.97
C ARG A 57 4.99 2.85 14.15
N PHE A 58 4.16 1.81 14.08
CA PHE A 58 3.97 0.88 15.20
C PHE A 58 4.93 -0.32 15.17
N ALA A 59 5.58 -0.61 14.04
CA ALA A 59 6.52 -1.72 13.93
C ALA A 59 7.65 -1.71 15.00
N PRO A 60 8.32 -0.59 15.33
CA PRO A 60 9.35 -0.59 16.36
C PRO A 60 8.85 -1.05 17.74
N GLU A 61 7.66 -0.58 18.14
CA GLU A 61 7.04 -0.93 19.43
C GLU A 61 6.67 -2.42 19.48
N VAL A 62 6.04 -2.92 18.41
CA VAL A 62 5.68 -4.34 18.29
C VAL A 62 6.92 -5.24 18.21
N ALA A 63 7.99 -4.79 17.56
CA ALA A 63 9.25 -5.55 17.46
C ALA A 63 9.91 -5.70 18.82
N ALA A 64 9.87 -4.66 19.64
CA ALA A 64 10.42 -4.66 20.98
C ALA A 64 9.61 -5.53 21.94
N GLU A 65 8.27 -5.53 21.82
CA GLU A 65 7.39 -6.36 22.65
C GLU A 65 7.41 -7.84 22.23
N PHE A 66 7.44 -8.12 20.92
CA PHE A 66 7.39 -9.48 20.36
C PHE A 66 8.57 -9.78 19.41
N PRO A 67 9.82 -9.83 19.91
CA PRO A 67 11.03 -9.98 19.07
C PRO A 67 11.13 -11.32 18.32
N LEU A 68 10.35 -12.33 18.72
CA LEU A 68 10.27 -13.65 18.04
C LEU A 68 9.09 -13.75 17.07
N SER A 69 8.21 -12.76 17.05
CA SER A 69 6.97 -12.78 16.28
C SER A 69 7.01 -11.84 15.09
N MET A 70 8.09 -11.07 14.93
CA MET A 70 8.25 -10.13 13.82
C MET A 70 9.73 -9.96 13.45
N GLU A 71 10.01 -9.88 12.16
CA GLU A 71 11.29 -9.41 11.63
C GLU A 71 11.16 -7.92 11.32
N PHE A 72 12.09 -7.12 11.85
CA PHE A 72 12.12 -5.68 11.67
C PHE A 72 13.53 -5.24 11.29
N ASP A 73 13.70 -4.79 10.04
CA ASP A 73 14.96 -4.26 9.54
C ASP A 73 14.83 -2.76 9.31
N ASN A 74 15.41 -1.99 10.23
CA ASN A 74 15.49 -0.53 10.16
C ASN A 74 16.95 -0.04 10.11
N ARG A 75 17.84 -0.78 9.44
CA ARG A 75 19.25 -0.37 9.30
C ARG A 75 19.46 0.91 8.49
N HIS A 76 18.42 1.38 7.80
CA HIS A 76 18.46 2.58 6.97
C HIS A 76 17.27 3.51 7.31
N ASP A 77 17.51 4.53 8.13
CA ASP A 77 16.45 5.44 8.62
C ASP A 77 15.68 6.18 7.52
N GLU A 78 16.35 6.46 6.39
CA GLU A 78 15.76 7.12 5.21
C GLU A 78 14.85 6.19 4.40
N ARG A 79 14.85 4.88 4.68
CA ARG A 79 14.06 3.88 3.94
C ARG A 79 12.87 3.42 4.77
N PHE A 80 11.86 2.93 4.08
CA PHE A 80 10.80 2.20 4.76
C PHE A 80 11.38 0.88 5.31
N PRO A 81 11.19 0.56 6.60
CA PRO A 81 11.79 -0.62 7.19
C PRO A 81 11.21 -1.90 6.58
N ARG A 82 12.03 -2.94 6.40
CA ARG A 82 11.49 -4.24 6.00
C ARG A 82 10.83 -4.87 7.21
N ILE A 83 9.56 -5.26 7.05
CA ILE A 83 8.72 -5.76 8.13
C ILE A 83 8.17 -7.11 7.68
N ARG A 84 8.32 -8.13 8.53
CA ARG A 84 7.64 -9.42 8.34
C ARG A 84 6.96 -9.89 9.61
N ILE A 85 5.66 -10.14 9.56
CA ILE A 85 4.88 -10.62 10.70
C ILE A 85 4.90 -12.15 10.71
N LEU A 86 5.51 -12.75 11.72
CA LEU A 86 5.69 -14.21 11.79
C LEU A 86 4.56 -14.91 12.54
N ARG A 87 3.96 -14.24 13.54
CA ARG A 87 3.02 -14.85 14.47
C ARG A 87 1.82 -13.95 14.75
N GLN A 88 0.72 -14.58 15.14
CA GLN A 88 -0.58 -13.95 15.32
C GLN A 88 -0.62 -12.94 16.49
N ASP A 89 0.26 -13.07 17.48
CA ASP A 89 0.38 -12.13 18.59
C ASP A 89 0.86 -10.75 18.10
N ALA A 90 1.96 -10.71 17.34
CA ALA A 90 2.44 -9.47 16.71
C ALA A 90 1.43 -8.91 15.70
N GLU A 91 0.81 -9.77 14.89
CA GLU A 91 -0.25 -9.38 13.94
C GLU A 91 -1.38 -8.64 14.65
N LYS A 92 -1.92 -9.26 15.70
CA LYS A 92 -3.04 -8.71 16.46
C LYS A 92 -2.67 -7.40 17.14
N THR A 93 -1.55 -7.34 17.85
CA THR A 93 -1.11 -6.11 18.53
C THR A 93 -0.91 -4.96 17.54
N MET A 94 -0.27 -5.23 16.40
CA MET A 94 -0.06 -4.22 15.35
C MET A 94 -1.39 -3.71 14.79
N PHE A 95 -2.31 -4.62 14.42
CA PHE A 95 -3.56 -4.24 13.77
C PHE A 95 -4.54 -3.59 14.74
N ASP A 96 -4.57 -4.01 16.00
CA ASP A 96 -5.31 -3.34 17.07
C ASP A 96 -4.78 -1.90 17.25
N SER A 97 -3.46 -1.70 17.32
CA SER A 97 -2.84 -0.37 17.46
C SER A 97 -3.15 0.55 16.27
N ILE A 98 -3.11 0.01 15.04
CA ILE A 98 -3.50 0.74 13.83
C ILE A 98 -4.98 1.15 13.88
N ALA A 99 -5.87 0.21 14.21
CA ALA A 99 -7.30 0.48 14.29
C ALA A 99 -7.64 1.50 15.38
N ASP A 100 -7.02 1.39 16.55
CA ASP A 100 -7.15 2.35 17.65
C ASP A 100 -6.71 3.74 17.21
N PHE A 101 -5.55 3.85 16.58
CA PHE A 101 -5.05 5.13 16.07
C PHE A 101 -5.98 5.76 15.04
N ILE A 102 -6.48 4.98 14.08
CA ILE A 102 -7.45 5.45 13.07
C ILE A 102 -8.74 5.91 13.75
N CYS A 103 -9.28 5.12 14.68
CA CYS A 103 -10.48 5.48 15.42
C CYS A 103 -10.25 6.72 16.29
N GLU A 104 -9.05 6.96 16.81
CA GLU A 104 -8.71 8.13 17.63
C GLU A 104 -8.44 9.40 16.84
N THR A 105 -7.84 9.30 15.66
CA THR A 105 -7.34 10.46 14.89
C THR A 105 -8.07 10.70 13.58
N GLY A 106 -8.69 9.68 13.01
CA GLY A 106 -9.29 9.71 11.68
C GLY A 106 -8.25 9.51 10.58
N MET A 107 -8.70 9.51 9.33
CA MET A 107 -7.85 9.44 8.15
C MET A 107 -8.38 10.38 7.07
N THR A 108 -7.61 10.59 6.00
CA THR A 108 -8.09 11.36 4.84
C THR A 108 -9.39 10.75 4.31
N GLY A 109 -10.45 11.54 4.24
CA GLY A 109 -11.78 11.08 3.82
C GLY A 109 -12.56 10.27 4.86
N PHE A 110 -12.00 10.04 6.06
CA PHE A 110 -12.60 9.21 7.11
C PHE A 110 -12.63 9.90 8.49
N PRO A 111 -13.66 10.73 8.77
CA PRO A 111 -13.75 11.58 9.97
C PRO A 111 -14.24 10.84 11.24
N ILE A 112 -13.74 9.64 11.51
CA ILE A 112 -14.22 8.79 12.62
C ILE A 112 -13.85 9.34 14.01
N ALA A 113 -12.74 10.08 14.13
CA ALA A 113 -12.20 10.53 15.42
C ALA A 113 -13.12 11.41 16.25
N ARG A 114 -13.97 12.18 15.57
CA ARG A 114 -14.91 13.09 16.20
C ARG A 114 -16.19 12.38 16.60
N GLN A 115 -16.45 11.15 16.13
CA GLN A 115 -17.69 10.44 16.47
C GLN A 115 -17.73 9.98 17.93
N PRO A 116 -18.94 9.81 18.52
CA PRO A 116 -19.11 9.25 19.85
C PRO A 116 -18.39 7.90 20.07
N PRO A 117 -17.93 7.60 21.29
CA PRO A 117 -17.27 6.34 21.64
C PRO A 117 -18.04 5.11 21.18
N LYS A 118 -19.37 5.11 21.28
CA LYS A 118 -20.20 4.00 20.77
C LYS A 118 -19.96 3.73 19.28
N ILE A 119 -19.96 4.78 18.45
CA ILE A 119 -19.74 4.65 16.99
C ILE A 119 -18.29 4.26 16.70
N ARG A 120 -17.33 4.90 17.38
CA ARG A 120 -15.90 4.57 17.22
C ARG A 120 -15.61 3.11 17.58
N ASN A 121 -16.16 2.62 18.68
CA ASN A 121 -15.99 1.24 19.13
C ASN A 121 -16.68 0.24 18.19
N ALA A 122 -17.86 0.59 17.66
CA ALA A 122 -18.54 -0.25 16.67
C ALA A 122 -17.74 -0.33 15.36
N ALA A 123 -17.26 0.81 14.83
CA ALA A 123 -16.40 0.84 13.65
C ALA A 123 -15.08 0.08 13.86
N ARG A 124 -14.42 0.26 15.02
CA ARG A 124 -13.21 -0.48 15.40
C ARG A 124 -13.45 -1.99 15.36
N LYS A 125 -14.50 -2.48 16.03
CA LYS A 125 -14.87 -3.90 16.01
C LYS A 125 -15.13 -4.37 14.58
N TYR A 126 -15.84 -3.58 13.79
CA TYR A 126 -16.18 -3.92 12.41
C TYR A 126 -14.94 -4.08 11.52
N ILE A 127 -13.90 -3.26 11.71
CA ILE A 127 -12.69 -3.36 10.88
C ILE A 127 -11.66 -4.37 11.41
N THR A 128 -11.67 -4.76 12.69
CA THR A 128 -10.67 -5.69 13.26
C THR A 128 -11.17 -7.12 13.50
N LYS A 129 -12.48 -7.33 13.68
CA LYS A 129 -13.03 -8.66 13.98
C LYS A 129 -13.51 -9.36 12.71
N TRP A 130 -12.95 -10.53 12.42
CA TRP A 130 -13.35 -11.34 11.26
C TRP A 130 -14.84 -11.77 11.35
N ASP A 131 -15.21 -12.52 12.39
CA ASP A 131 -16.59 -13.00 12.59
C ASP A 131 -17.40 -12.02 13.44
N LEU A 132 -18.31 -11.27 12.81
CA LEU A 132 -19.22 -10.34 13.47
C LEU A 132 -20.61 -10.96 13.69
N THR A 133 -21.26 -10.62 14.80
CA THR A 133 -22.68 -10.94 15.00
C THR A 133 -23.56 -10.02 14.15
N ALA A 134 -24.81 -10.43 13.91
CA ALA A 134 -25.76 -9.59 13.18
C ALA A 134 -26.00 -8.22 13.86
N GLU A 135 -25.97 -8.19 15.20
CA GLU A 135 -26.08 -6.96 16.00
C GLU A 135 -24.85 -6.05 15.79
N GLU A 136 -23.64 -6.62 15.84
CA GLU A 136 -22.40 -5.86 15.61
C GLU A 136 -22.34 -5.27 14.19
N CYS A 137 -22.87 -5.97 13.17
CA CYS A 137 -23.01 -5.42 11.82
C CYS A 137 -24.04 -4.29 11.78
N GLN A 138 -25.20 -4.46 12.42
CA GLN A 138 -26.25 -3.44 12.44
C GLN A 138 -25.82 -2.16 13.13
N ASP A 139 -25.03 -2.25 14.21
CA ASP A 139 -24.49 -1.10 14.94
C ASP A 139 -23.69 -0.13 14.06
N VAL A 140 -23.09 -0.63 12.97
CA VAL A 140 -22.37 0.17 11.99
C VAL A 140 -23.24 0.47 10.77
N GLU A 141 -23.78 -0.56 10.11
CA GLU A 141 -24.42 -0.44 8.79
C GLU A 141 -25.76 0.31 8.81
N HIS A 142 -26.45 0.34 9.96
CA HIS A 142 -27.67 1.14 10.16
C HIS A 142 -27.40 2.44 10.92
N GLY A 143 -26.14 2.68 11.31
CA GLY A 143 -25.72 3.91 11.96
C GLY A 143 -25.64 5.07 10.97
N GLN A 144 -25.75 6.30 11.47
CA GLN A 144 -25.64 7.52 10.64
C GLN A 144 -24.26 7.67 9.96
N PHE A 145 -23.25 6.98 10.49
CA PHE A 145 -21.89 6.99 9.98
C PHE A 145 -21.66 6.01 8.81
N TRP A 146 -22.64 5.18 8.43
CA TRP A 146 -22.57 4.35 7.23
C TRP A 146 -23.32 5.02 6.08
N ASN A 147 -22.59 5.72 5.21
CA ASN A 147 -23.15 6.42 4.05
C ASN A 147 -22.17 6.39 2.88
N GLU A 148 -22.54 6.99 1.74
CA GLU A 148 -21.73 6.98 0.50
C GLU A 148 -20.29 7.48 0.69
N SER A 149 -20.04 8.37 1.65
CA SER A 149 -18.69 8.91 1.90
C SER A 149 -17.80 7.99 2.75
N THR A 150 -18.38 7.20 3.65
CA THR A 150 -17.64 6.45 4.68
C THR A 150 -17.70 4.94 4.53
N ALA A 151 -18.74 4.38 3.88
CA ALA A 151 -18.93 2.93 3.78
C ALA A 151 -17.74 2.25 3.09
N ASN A 152 -17.27 2.80 1.98
CA ASN A 152 -16.12 2.25 1.25
C ASN A 152 -14.80 2.35 2.05
N HIS A 153 -14.62 3.40 2.87
CA HIS A 153 -13.49 3.50 3.79
C HIS A 153 -13.53 2.37 4.83
N ILE A 154 -14.69 2.14 5.47
CA ILE A 154 -14.87 1.08 6.47
C ILE A 154 -14.63 -0.29 5.86
N LEU A 155 -15.21 -0.56 4.69
CA LEU A 155 -15.06 -1.83 3.97
C LEU A 155 -13.60 -2.09 3.57
N LEU A 156 -12.89 -1.09 3.04
CA LEU A 156 -11.48 -1.23 2.69
C LEU A 156 -10.61 -1.47 3.93
N LEU A 157 -10.80 -0.68 5.00
CA LEU A 157 -10.08 -0.88 6.26
C LEU A 157 -10.33 -2.26 6.87
N ARG A 158 -11.59 -2.74 6.80
CA ARG A 158 -11.94 -4.11 7.18
C ARG A 158 -11.18 -5.13 6.33
N GLY A 159 -11.13 -4.96 5.01
CA GLY A 159 -10.37 -5.83 4.12
C GLY A 159 -8.87 -5.87 4.44
N LEU A 160 -8.28 -4.71 4.74
CA LEU A 160 -6.88 -4.56 5.11
C LEU A 160 -6.54 -5.26 6.42
N LEU A 161 -7.37 -5.07 7.46
CA LEU A 161 -7.13 -5.56 8.83
C LEU A 161 -7.77 -6.93 9.08
N ALA A 162 -9.10 -6.99 9.24
CA ALA A 162 -9.81 -8.25 9.51
C ALA A 162 -9.81 -9.22 8.32
N GLY A 163 -9.90 -8.71 7.09
CA GLY A 163 -9.89 -9.50 5.86
C GLY A 163 -8.53 -10.13 5.55
N GLY A 164 -7.47 -9.74 6.25
CA GLY A 164 -6.18 -10.40 6.17
C GLY A 164 -5.32 -10.00 4.97
N VAL A 165 -5.66 -8.94 4.23
CA VAL A 165 -4.81 -8.42 3.13
C VAL A 165 -3.42 -8.03 3.66
N LEU A 166 -3.35 -7.30 4.77
CA LEU A 166 -2.05 -6.94 5.36
C LEU A 166 -1.35 -8.13 5.99
N ALA A 167 -2.07 -9.00 6.70
CA ALA A 167 -1.50 -10.23 7.28
C ALA A 167 -0.87 -11.11 6.19
N PHE A 168 -1.54 -11.22 5.05
CA PHE A 168 -1.04 -11.95 3.89
C PHE A 168 0.22 -11.29 3.31
N ALA A 169 0.16 -9.99 3.02
CA ALA A 169 1.26 -9.27 2.39
C ALA A 169 2.51 -9.15 3.27
N LEU A 170 2.35 -8.89 4.57
CA LEU A 170 3.44 -8.71 5.53
C LEU A 170 3.87 -10.02 6.20
N GLY A 171 3.04 -11.07 6.22
CA GLY A 171 3.42 -12.34 6.84
C GLY A 171 3.89 -13.39 5.86
N ARG A 172 3.15 -13.58 4.76
CA ARG A 172 3.36 -14.72 3.83
C ARG A 172 4.15 -14.37 2.58
N LYS A 173 4.24 -13.10 2.21
CA LYS A 173 4.92 -12.66 1.01
C LYS A 173 6.25 -12.00 1.37
N ARG A 174 7.34 -12.54 0.84
CA ARG A 174 8.70 -12.00 0.96
C ARG A 174 9.06 -11.25 -0.31
N TRP A 175 9.42 -9.99 -0.17
CA TRP A 175 9.89 -9.17 -1.31
C TRP A 175 11.13 -9.80 -1.94
N ARG A 176 11.22 -9.72 -3.27
CA ARG A 176 12.20 -10.43 -4.12
C ARG A 176 12.09 -11.93 -4.15
N VAL A 177 11.33 -12.59 -3.27
CA VAL A 177 11.17 -14.06 -3.28
C VAL A 177 9.82 -14.46 -3.85
N ASN A 178 8.74 -13.85 -3.37
CA ASN A 178 7.38 -14.15 -3.80
C ASN A 178 6.77 -13.06 -4.69
N TYR A 179 7.38 -11.87 -4.71
CA TYR A 179 6.92 -10.75 -5.52
C TYR A 179 7.99 -9.68 -5.75
N GLY A 180 7.81 -8.90 -6.81
CA GLY A 180 8.64 -7.74 -7.17
C GLY A 180 8.23 -7.14 -8.51
N LEU A 181 9.12 -6.38 -9.15
CA LEU A 181 8.87 -5.80 -10.48
C LEU A 181 9.43 -6.70 -11.57
N ASP A 182 8.75 -6.73 -12.71
CA ASP A 182 9.28 -7.36 -13.92
C ASP A 182 9.51 -6.29 -15.01
N PRO A 183 10.73 -5.75 -15.12
CA PRO A 183 11.04 -4.74 -16.13
C PRO A 183 11.11 -5.33 -17.55
N THR A 184 11.13 -6.66 -17.70
CA THR A 184 11.32 -7.33 -18.99
C THR A 184 10.01 -7.51 -19.76
N ARG A 185 8.85 -7.29 -19.12
CA ARG A 185 7.55 -7.39 -19.78
C ARG A 185 7.41 -6.38 -20.91
N GLU A 186 6.86 -6.85 -22.03
CA GLU A 186 6.53 -6.02 -23.19
C GLU A 186 5.61 -4.84 -22.81
N LYS A 187 4.60 -5.11 -21.96
CA LYS A 187 3.80 -4.09 -21.30
C LYS A 187 4.28 -3.91 -19.86
N ASN A 188 5.14 -2.91 -19.64
CA ASN A 188 5.61 -2.58 -18.31
C ASN A 188 4.52 -1.84 -17.51
N THR A 189 3.64 -2.60 -16.86
CA THR A 189 2.58 -2.07 -15.97
C THR A 189 3.15 -1.41 -14.71
N ARG A 190 4.42 -1.70 -14.37
CA ARG A 190 5.12 -1.22 -13.17
C ARG A 190 4.48 -1.64 -11.85
N LEU A 191 3.55 -2.60 -11.89
CA LEU A 191 2.90 -3.22 -10.72
C LEU A 191 3.73 -4.39 -10.20
N ALA A 192 3.56 -4.73 -8.91
CA ALA A 192 4.16 -5.94 -8.36
C ALA A 192 3.54 -7.19 -8.98
N VAL A 193 4.39 -8.12 -9.39
CA VAL A 193 4.03 -9.41 -9.99
C VAL A 193 4.50 -10.57 -9.12
N PRO A 194 3.87 -11.76 -9.23
CA PRO A 194 4.33 -12.95 -8.53
C PRO A 194 5.70 -13.40 -9.03
N TYR A 195 6.53 -13.88 -8.11
CA TYR A 195 7.82 -14.49 -8.41
C TYR A 195 7.73 -16.00 -8.16
N GLN A 196 8.35 -16.78 -9.04
CA GLN A 196 8.45 -18.23 -8.89
C GLN A 196 9.53 -18.60 -7.86
N ALA A 197 10.52 -17.73 -7.72
CA ALA A 197 11.61 -17.84 -6.78
C ALA A 197 12.33 -16.49 -6.66
N LYS A 198 13.37 -16.45 -5.82
CA LYS A 198 14.20 -15.25 -5.63
C LYS A 198 14.63 -14.61 -6.96
N ASP A 199 14.29 -13.32 -7.12
CA ASP A 199 14.59 -12.45 -8.26
C ASP A 199 14.13 -12.99 -9.63
N SER A 200 13.24 -13.98 -9.62
CA SER A 200 12.72 -14.64 -10.82
C SER A 200 11.21 -14.39 -10.96
N PRO A 201 10.81 -13.32 -11.69
CA PRO A 201 9.41 -13.02 -11.92
C PRO A 201 8.74 -14.11 -12.77
N SER A 202 7.48 -14.42 -12.45
CA SER A 202 6.68 -15.25 -13.35
C SER A 202 6.38 -14.46 -14.63
N ALA A 203 6.78 -14.99 -15.79
CA ALA A 203 6.80 -14.26 -17.06
C ALA A 203 5.47 -13.61 -17.47
N ARG A 204 4.33 -14.12 -16.98
CA ARG A 204 3.00 -13.65 -17.37
C ARG A 204 1.96 -13.60 -16.24
N SER A 205 2.31 -14.06 -15.04
CA SER A 205 1.35 -14.07 -13.93
C SER A 205 1.16 -12.69 -13.32
N GLU A 206 -0.04 -12.40 -12.86
CA GLU A 206 -0.40 -11.24 -12.05
C GLU A 206 -1.19 -11.73 -10.84
N PHE A 207 -1.19 -10.97 -9.74
CA PHE A 207 -2.08 -11.28 -8.62
C PHE A 207 -3.53 -10.94 -8.99
N SER A 208 -4.49 -11.80 -8.66
CA SER A 208 -5.90 -11.55 -8.99
C SER A 208 -6.56 -10.52 -8.07
N HIS A 209 -6.04 -10.34 -6.85
CA HIS A 209 -6.66 -9.49 -5.84
C HIS A 209 -6.11 -8.04 -5.89
N PRO A 210 -6.93 -7.02 -6.20
CA PRO A 210 -6.45 -5.65 -6.41
C PRO A 210 -5.77 -5.04 -5.18
N ASP A 211 -6.34 -5.24 -3.98
CA ASP A 211 -5.76 -4.67 -2.77
C ASP A 211 -4.43 -5.36 -2.36
N ILE A 212 -4.22 -6.63 -2.72
CA ILE A 212 -2.90 -7.30 -2.60
C ILE A 212 -1.91 -6.65 -3.58
N VAL A 213 -2.31 -6.45 -4.84
CA VAL A 213 -1.46 -5.77 -5.85
C VAL A 213 -1.03 -4.39 -5.36
N ILE A 214 -1.95 -3.58 -4.83
CA ILE A 214 -1.64 -2.23 -4.33
C ILE A 214 -0.63 -2.30 -3.18
N VAL A 215 -0.88 -3.14 -2.16
CA VAL A 215 0.02 -3.28 -1.02
C VAL A 215 1.41 -3.75 -1.46
N LEU A 216 1.49 -4.84 -2.24
CA LEU A 216 2.76 -5.40 -2.69
C LEU A 216 3.52 -4.45 -3.62
N THR A 217 2.81 -3.68 -4.45
CA THR A 217 3.41 -2.63 -5.28
C THR A 217 4.01 -1.54 -4.39
N CYS A 218 3.25 -1.01 -3.43
CA CYS A 218 3.77 -0.02 -2.47
C CYS A 218 5.04 -0.54 -1.77
N LEU A 219 4.99 -1.75 -1.19
CA LEU A 219 6.14 -2.36 -0.51
C LEU A 219 7.35 -2.53 -1.45
N THR A 220 7.13 -2.95 -2.69
CA THR A 220 8.20 -3.12 -3.69
C THR A 220 8.98 -1.83 -3.91
N TYR A 221 8.29 -0.70 -4.09
CA TYR A 221 8.95 0.59 -4.29
C TYR A 221 9.48 1.19 -2.99
N TYR A 222 8.82 0.96 -1.86
CA TYR A 222 9.35 1.38 -0.55
C TYR A 222 10.67 0.70 -0.20
N TYR A 223 10.85 -0.57 -0.58
CA TYR A 223 12.07 -1.32 -0.35
C TYR A 223 13.14 -1.08 -1.43
N GLY A 224 12.74 -1.01 -2.71
CA GLY A 224 13.64 -0.83 -3.84
C GLY A 224 14.07 0.62 -4.10
N GLY A 225 13.20 1.58 -3.77
CA GLY A 225 13.34 2.99 -4.11
C GLY A 225 13.01 3.29 -5.58
N LEU A 226 13.02 4.57 -5.94
CA LEU A 226 12.82 5.04 -7.32
C LEU A 226 14.14 5.11 -8.08
N GLU A 227 14.11 4.73 -9.36
CA GLU A 227 15.21 5.03 -10.27
C GLU A 227 15.25 6.51 -10.63
N ASP A 228 16.43 6.99 -11.09
CA ASP A 228 16.65 8.39 -11.46
C ASP A 228 15.64 8.86 -12.51
N GLN A 229 15.33 8.02 -13.50
CA GLN A 229 14.35 8.39 -14.53
C GLN A 229 12.94 8.53 -13.95
N ALA A 230 12.54 7.68 -13.00
CA ALA A 230 11.25 7.81 -12.33
C ALA A 230 11.15 9.08 -11.49
N LEU A 231 12.26 9.50 -10.86
CA LEU A 231 12.35 10.78 -10.15
C LEU A 231 12.26 11.97 -11.10
N PHE A 232 12.96 11.93 -12.25
CA PHE A 232 12.83 12.95 -13.28
C PHE A 232 11.39 13.06 -13.78
N ASP A 233 10.77 11.95 -14.17
CA ASP A 233 9.39 11.92 -14.65
C ASP A 233 8.42 12.51 -13.59
N SER A 234 8.63 12.16 -12.32
CA SER A 234 7.82 12.67 -11.21
C SER A 234 7.98 14.16 -11.02
N LEU A 235 9.21 14.68 -11.07
CA LEU A 235 9.51 16.11 -10.93
C LEU A 235 8.99 16.92 -12.12
N GLU A 236 9.06 16.39 -13.35
CA GLU A 236 8.52 17.07 -14.53
C GLU A 236 7.00 17.25 -14.45
N ILE A 237 6.28 16.28 -13.89
CA ILE A 237 4.84 16.39 -13.63
C ILE A 237 4.60 17.34 -12.45
N LEU A 238 5.40 17.21 -11.38
CA LEU A 238 5.25 18.01 -10.17
C LEU A 238 5.41 19.51 -10.46
N VAL A 239 6.43 19.92 -11.20
CA VAL A 239 6.69 21.34 -11.52
C VAL A 239 5.56 21.98 -12.35
N ARG A 240 4.75 21.16 -13.03
CA ARG A 240 3.56 21.61 -13.78
C ARG A 240 2.27 21.57 -12.96
N SER A 241 2.33 21.06 -11.73
CA SER A 241 1.19 20.95 -10.82
C SER A 241 0.98 22.28 -10.08
N ASP A 242 -0.28 22.65 -9.86
CA ASP A 242 -0.64 23.86 -9.11
C ASP A 242 -0.17 23.80 -7.64
N ASN A 243 0.00 22.60 -7.10
CA ASN A 243 0.48 22.35 -5.72
C ASN A 243 1.91 21.77 -5.65
N ALA A 244 2.76 22.13 -6.60
CA ALA A 244 4.12 21.58 -6.73
C ALA A 244 4.92 21.62 -5.41
N GLU A 245 4.90 22.76 -4.74
CA GLU A 245 5.66 22.98 -3.50
C GLU A 245 5.09 22.17 -2.32
N LEU A 246 3.76 22.09 -2.21
CA LEU A 246 3.09 21.32 -1.17
C LEU A 246 3.45 19.84 -1.27
N GLU A 247 3.33 19.26 -2.47
CA GLU A 247 3.63 17.86 -2.70
C GLU A 247 5.14 17.58 -2.54
N TYR A 248 6.01 18.51 -2.99
CA TYR A 248 7.45 18.40 -2.77
C TYR A 248 7.82 18.37 -1.28
N SER A 249 7.15 19.18 -0.45
CA SER A 249 7.40 19.20 1.00
C SER A 249 7.14 17.83 1.65
N ALA A 250 6.15 17.08 1.17
CA ALA A 250 5.89 15.72 1.64
C ALA A 250 7.02 14.75 1.26
N TRP A 251 7.72 15.00 0.14
CA TRP A 251 8.89 14.22 -0.26
C TRP A 251 10.06 14.50 0.69
N VAL A 252 10.32 15.79 0.94
CA VAL A 252 11.41 16.26 1.81
C VAL A 252 11.23 15.83 3.26
N HIS A 253 9.99 15.74 3.76
CA HIS A 253 9.69 15.30 5.13
C HIS A 253 10.29 13.92 5.46
N THR A 254 10.43 13.04 4.47
CA THR A 254 11.02 11.70 4.63
C THR A 254 12.48 11.61 4.19
N ALA A 255 13.11 12.76 3.90
CA ALA A 255 14.51 12.89 3.48
C ALA A 255 15.25 13.94 4.34
N PRO A 256 15.47 13.67 5.64
CA PRO A 256 15.98 14.68 6.59
C PRO A 256 17.39 15.19 6.26
N ASN A 257 18.22 14.36 5.63
CA ASN A 257 19.61 14.69 5.27
C ASN A 257 19.74 15.41 3.92
N LEU A 258 18.62 15.72 3.24
CA LEU A 258 18.65 16.50 2.00
C LEU A 258 19.25 17.90 2.26
N PRO A 259 20.21 18.37 1.44
CA PRO A 259 20.81 19.68 1.65
C PRO A 259 19.77 20.82 1.63
N GLN A 260 19.95 21.81 2.51
CA GLN A 260 18.96 22.88 2.73
C GLN A 260 18.56 23.61 1.45
N ALA A 261 19.50 23.82 0.52
CA ALA A 261 19.24 24.49 -0.76
C ALA A 261 18.21 23.74 -1.63
N TYR A 262 18.07 22.43 -1.46
CA TYR A 262 17.15 21.59 -2.24
C TYR A 262 15.90 21.18 -1.45
N LYS A 263 15.69 21.68 -0.23
CA LYS A 263 14.44 21.42 0.50
C LYS A 263 13.24 22.20 -0.04
N LEU A 264 13.50 23.23 -0.85
CA LEU A 264 12.49 23.98 -1.59
C LEU A 264 12.57 23.60 -3.07
N LEU A 265 11.42 23.43 -3.73
CA LEU A 265 11.38 22.99 -5.12
C LEU A 265 12.07 23.99 -6.05
N GLN A 266 12.02 25.29 -5.71
CA GLN A 266 12.70 26.37 -6.44
C GLN A 266 14.23 26.18 -6.51
N GLY A 267 14.81 25.46 -5.56
CA GLY A 267 16.24 25.14 -5.55
C GLY A 267 16.63 23.98 -6.48
N VAL A 268 15.65 23.26 -7.04
CA VAL A 268 15.87 22.08 -7.89
C VAL A 268 15.91 22.48 -9.36
N ASN A 269 17.08 22.41 -9.99
CA ASN A 269 17.23 22.67 -11.42
C ASN A 269 17.18 21.37 -12.24
N LEU A 270 16.02 21.02 -12.79
CA LEU A 270 15.83 19.80 -13.60
C LEU A 270 16.68 19.74 -14.89
N ARG A 271 17.24 20.87 -15.34
CA ARG A 271 18.14 20.88 -16.49
C ARG A 271 19.53 20.37 -16.15
N ASP A 272 19.96 20.50 -14.89
CA ASP A 272 21.22 19.95 -14.40
C ASP A 272 21.03 18.51 -13.92
N ARG A 273 20.93 17.59 -14.88
CA ARG A 273 20.70 16.17 -14.57
C ARG A 273 21.79 15.56 -13.70
N VAL A 274 23.03 16.03 -13.85
CA VAL A 274 24.17 15.51 -13.06
C VAL A 274 23.99 15.89 -11.60
N GLN A 275 23.71 17.16 -11.30
CA GLN A 275 23.43 17.62 -9.94
C GLN A 275 22.24 16.87 -9.32
N CYS A 276 21.16 16.68 -10.07
CA CYS A 276 20.00 15.91 -9.61
C CYS A 276 20.40 14.48 -9.21
N SER A 277 21.04 13.74 -10.12
CA SER A 277 21.44 12.35 -9.90
C SER A 277 22.49 12.19 -8.78
N SER A 278 23.46 13.10 -8.66
CA SER A 278 24.55 12.96 -7.69
C SER A 278 24.23 13.48 -6.29
N THR A 279 23.33 14.47 -6.17
CA THR A 279 23.19 15.26 -4.92
C THR A 279 21.77 15.33 -4.39
N ILE A 280 20.75 15.17 -5.23
CA ILE A 280 19.34 15.29 -4.80
C ILE A 280 18.69 13.90 -4.72
N PHE A 281 18.82 13.12 -5.80
CA PHE A 281 18.16 11.82 -5.94
C PHE A 281 18.61 10.76 -4.93
N PRO A 282 19.87 10.71 -4.45
CA PRO A 282 20.24 9.76 -3.40
C PRO A 282 19.37 9.88 -2.14
N HIS A 283 18.93 11.09 -1.80
CA HIS A 283 18.07 11.37 -0.64
C HIS A 283 16.57 11.18 -0.93
N LEU A 284 16.12 11.47 -2.16
CA LEU A 284 14.70 11.34 -2.54
C LEU A 284 14.33 9.93 -3.03
N ARG A 285 15.31 9.10 -3.40
CA ARG A 285 15.11 7.75 -3.93
C ARG A 285 14.25 6.87 -3.03
N TYR A 286 14.41 6.99 -1.73
CA TYR A 286 13.67 6.23 -0.73
C TYR A 286 12.63 7.06 0.02
N SER A 287 12.45 8.32 -0.37
CA SER A 287 11.41 9.19 0.18
C SER A 287 10.05 8.56 -0.08
N LYS A 288 9.35 8.18 1.01
CA LYS A 288 8.01 7.60 0.90
C LYS A 288 7.06 8.57 0.20
N GLY A 289 7.17 9.87 0.47
CA GLY A 289 6.34 10.89 -0.18
C GLY A 289 6.55 10.94 -1.70
N ALA A 290 7.80 10.84 -2.17
CA ALA A 290 8.11 10.78 -3.60
C ALA A 290 7.59 9.49 -4.24
N ILE A 291 7.76 8.36 -3.56
CA ILE A 291 7.26 7.05 -4.01
C ILE A 291 5.73 7.05 -4.08
N ASP A 292 5.04 7.52 -3.04
CA ASP A 292 3.57 7.62 -3.00
C ASP A 292 3.05 8.46 -4.17
N TYR A 293 3.69 9.60 -4.45
CA TYR A 293 3.33 10.48 -5.56
C TYR A 293 3.51 9.78 -6.91
N TYR A 294 4.66 9.16 -7.13
CA TYR A 294 4.95 8.41 -8.36
C TYR A 294 3.94 7.28 -8.56
N LEU A 295 3.68 6.48 -7.51
CA LEU A 295 2.73 5.38 -7.56
C LEU A 295 1.32 5.87 -7.89
N CYS A 296 0.83 6.90 -7.20
CA CYS A 296 -0.50 7.46 -7.42
C CYS A 296 -0.67 8.03 -8.83
N ARG A 297 0.28 8.84 -9.31
CA ARG A 297 0.12 9.60 -10.56
C ARG A 297 0.51 8.81 -11.81
N MET A 298 1.48 7.91 -11.69
CA MET A 298 2.11 7.25 -12.84
C MET A 298 1.86 5.76 -12.93
N VAL A 299 1.69 5.08 -11.79
CA VAL A 299 1.54 3.61 -11.76
C VAL A 299 0.07 3.23 -11.60
N PHE A 300 -0.56 3.53 -10.46
CA PHE A 300 -1.92 3.09 -10.17
C PHE A 300 -2.96 3.71 -11.09
N ASN A 301 -2.88 5.02 -11.34
CA ASN A 301 -3.84 5.70 -12.21
C ASN A 301 -3.81 5.17 -13.66
N LYS A 302 -2.66 4.64 -14.13
CA LYS A 302 -2.52 4.08 -15.47
C LYS A 302 -2.82 2.59 -15.52
N SER A 303 -2.25 1.82 -14.59
CA SER A 303 -2.19 0.36 -14.69
C SER A 303 -3.19 -0.38 -13.78
N CYS A 304 -3.68 0.26 -12.71
CA CYS A 304 -4.59 -0.37 -11.74
C CYS A 304 -6.04 -0.23 -12.19
N GLN A 305 -6.38 -0.94 -13.26
CA GLN A 305 -7.68 -0.90 -13.92
C GLN A 305 -8.36 -2.28 -13.91
N GLU A 306 -9.68 -2.28 -13.86
CA GLU A 306 -10.52 -3.48 -13.92
C GLU A 306 -11.40 -3.51 -15.16
N PHE A 307 -11.92 -4.70 -15.47
CA PHE A 307 -12.94 -4.90 -16.48
C PHE A 307 -14.18 -5.51 -15.81
N PRO A 308 -15.38 -5.29 -16.38
CA PRO A 308 -16.61 -5.82 -15.80
C PRO A 308 -16.68 -7.35 -15.84
N HIS A 309 -16.12 -7.97 -16.89
CA HIS A 309 -16.27 -9.39 -17.15
C HIS A 309 -14.95 -10.05 -17.53
N LYS A 310 -14.83 -11.34 -17.23
CA LYS A 310 -13.73 -12.18 -17.69
C LYS A 310 -14.20 -13.52 -18.25
N LEU A 311 -13.36 -14.12 -19.10
CA LEU A 311 -13.39 -15.54 -19.43
C LEU A 311 -12.15 -16.19 -18.83
N SER A 312 -12.36 -17.31 -18.16
CA SER A 312 -11.30 -18.00 -17.42
C SER A 312 -11.13 -19.44 -17.88
N ALA A 313 -9.89 -19.89 -17.96
CA ALA A 313 -9.49 -21.27 -18.18
C ALA A 313 -8.41 -21.68 -17.18
N SER A 314 -8.42 -22.92 -16.70
CA SER A 314 -7.41 -23.41 -15.74
C SER A 314 -6.95 -24.84 -16.05
N GLY A 315 -6.18 -25.46 -15.15
CA GLY A 315 -5.76 -26.86 -15.27
C GLY A 315 -6.93 -27.84 -15.48
N TRP A 316 -8.16 -27.48 -15.07
CA TRP A 316 -9.37 -28.26 -15.34
C TRP A 316 -9.70 -28.39 -16.83
N ASP A 317 -9.47 -27.33 -17.61
CA ASP A 317 -9.72 -27.33 -19.06
C ASP A 317 -8.68 -28.17 -19.81
N LEU A 318 -7.42 -28.18 -19.32
CA LEU A 318 -6.35 -29.01 -19.86
C LEU A 318 -6.53 -30.49 -19.48
N GLY A 319 -6.94 -30.77 -18.24
CA GLY A 319 -7.16 -32.11 -17.70
C GLY A 319 -8.52 -32.72 -18.03
N LYS A 320 -9.29 -32.12 -18.94
CA LYS A 320 -10.62 -32.61 -19.33
C LYS A 320 -10.52 -33.95 -20.04
N THR A 321 -11.53 -34.80 -19.86
CA THR A 321 -11.62 -36.09 -20.56
C THR A 321 -11.85 -35.88 -22.06
N LYS A 322 -10.94 -36.40 -22.88
CA LYS A 322 -11.02 -36.42 -24.35
C LYS A 322 -11.17 -37.85 -24.88
N ARG A 323 -11.44 -37.99 -26.19
CA ARG A 323 -11.51 -39.31 -26.85
C ARG A 323 -10.15 -40.02 -26.84
N CYS A 324 -9.07 -39.28 -27.09
CA CYS A 324 -7.71 -39.78 -26.91
C CYS A 324 -7.20 -39.41 -25.51
N PRO A 325 -6.66 -40.35 -24.73
CA PRO A 325 -6.26 -40.07 -23.34
C PRO A 325 -5.11 -39.07 -23.22
N THR A 326 -5.32 -38.01 -22.42
CA THR A 326 -4.26 -37.11 -21.95
C THR A 326 -3.31 -37.87 -21.02
N THR A 327 -2.00 -37.66 -21.16
CA THR A 327 -0.97 -38.31 -20.34
C THR A 327 -0.08 -37.25 -19.70
N GLY A 328 0.03 -37.28 -18.37
CA GLY A 328 0.90 -36.38 -17.59
C GLY A 328 2.09 -37.14 -16.99
N PHE A 329 3.24 -36.48 -16.90
CA PHE A 329 4.41 -36.94 -16.15
C PHE A 329 4.69 -35.98 -15.00
N SER A 330 5.09 -36.51 -13.85
CA SER A 330 5.50 -35.69 -12.70
C SER A 330 6.58 -36.43 -11.92
N GLY A 331 7.57 -35.69 -11.42
CA GLY A 331 8.56 -36.20 -10.47
C GLY A 331 8.06 -36.21 -9.01
N THR A 332 6.85 -35.70 -8.76
CA THR A 332 6.24 -35.54 -7.44
C THR A 332 4.88 -36.22 -7.36
N ASN A 333 4.37 -36.48 -6.15
CA ASN A 333 3.04 -37.06 -5.98
C ASN A 333 2.14 -36.36 -4.96
N ASP A 334 2.60 -35.30 -4.29
CA ASP A 334 1.79 -34.61 -3.28
C ASP A 334 0.62 -33.85 -3.90
N SER A 335 0.71 -33.41 -5.17
CA SER A 335 -0.33 -32.64 -5.88
C SER A 335 -1.58 -33.45 -6.28
N ARG A 336 -1.57 -34.78 -6.10
CA ARG A 336 -2.66 -35.69 -6.51
C ARG A 336 -4.05 -35.33 -5.98
N TYR A 337 -4.09 -34.64 -4.85
CA TYR A 337 -5.32 -34.21 -4.17
C TYR A 337 -5.95 -32.95 -4.78
N VAL A 338 -5.28 -32.28 -5.71
CA VAL A 338 -5.78 -31.08 -6.38
C VAL A 338 -5.74 -31.20 -7.91
N LEU A 339 -5.58 -32.42 -8.43
CA LEU A 339 -5.75 -32.69 -9.85
C LEU A 339 -7.23 -32.54 -10.27
N PRO A 340 -7.50 -32.15 -11.53
CA PRO A 340 -8.84 -32.22 -12.11
C PRO A 340 -9.41 -33.65 -12.00
N LEU A 341 -10.73 -33.78 -11.80
CA LEU A 341 -11.37 -35.10 -11.60
C LEU A 341 -11.19 -36.08 -12.78
N GLY A 342 -10.98 -35.55 -13.99
CA GLY A 342 -10.67 -36.36 -15.19
C GLY A 342 -9.27 -36.98 -15.17
N MET A 343 -8.35 -36.46 -14.36
CA MET A 343 -6.97 -36.91 -14.27
C MET A 343 -6.80 -37.87 -13.08
N LYS A 344 -6.18 -39.02 -13.33
CA LYS A 344 -5.90 -40.03 -12.29
C LYS A 344 -4.41 -40.32 -12.26
N GLN A 345 -3.84 -40.27 -11.06
CA GLN A 345 -2.46 -40.71 -10.85
C GLN A 345 -2.34 -42.22 -11.07
N LEU A 346 -1.30 -42.61 -11.81
CA LEU A 346 -0.93 -44.01 -12.00
C LEU A 346 0.34 -44.31 -11.20
N ASP A 347 0.19 -45.03 -10.09
CA ASP A 347 1.32 -45.48 -9.28
C ASP A 347 1.91 -46.76 -9.86
N LEU A 348 3.15 -46.67 -10.37
CA LEU A 348 3.87 -47.82 -10.89
C LEU A 348 4.48 -48.65 -9.74
N PRO A 349 4.23 -49.98 -9.66
CA PRO A 349 4.77 -50.83 -8.60
C PRO A 349 6.29 -50.72 -8.45
N GLU A 350 7.01 -50.59 -9.57
CA GLU A 350 8.48 -50.47 -9.63
C GLU A 350 8.98 -49.20 -8.92
N GLN A 351 8.16 -48.15 -8.85
CA GLN A 351 8.50 -46.84 -8.29
C GLN A 351 7.94 -46.62 -6.87
N SER A 352 7.13 -47.53 -6.35
CA SER A 352 6.48 -47.42 -5.02
C SER A 352 7.46 -47.13 -3.86
N HIS A 353 8.69 -47.64 -3.95
CA HIS A 353 9.70 -47.49 -2.90
C HIS A 353 10.45 -46.15 -2.93
N THR A 354 10.33 -45.36 -4.00
CA THR A 354 11.20 -44.20 -4.26
C THR A 354 11.03 -43.09 -3.22
N ASN A 355 9.80 -42.73 -2.86
CA ASN A 355 9.53 -41.74 -1.80
C ASN A 355 10.13 -42.16 -0.45
N ALA A 356 9.93 -43.42 -0.07
CA ALA A 356 10.48 -43.96 1.16
C ALA A 356 12.01 -44.01 1.13
N LEU A 357 12.61 -44.30 -0.02
CA LEU A 357 14.05 -44.33 -0.21
C LEU A 357 14.70 -42.96 0.03
N VAL A 358 14.14 -41.89 -0.54
CA VAL A 358 14.66 -40.53 -0.35
C VAL A 358 14.60 -40.13 1.13
N LEU A 359 13.45 -40.33 1.79
CA LEU A 359 13.31 -40.07 3.22
C LEU A 359 14.27 -40.93 4.06
N SER A 360 14.46 -42.21 3.70
CA SER A 360 15.40 -43.09 4.39
C SER A 360 16.85 -42.60 4.29
N ASN A 361 17.22 -42.00 3.16
CA ASN A 361 18.55 -41.42 2.97
C ASN A 361 18.72 -40.14 3.77
N LEU A 362 17.67 -39.32 3.91
CA LEU A 362 17.69 -38.10 4.72
C LEU A 362 17.75 -38.40 6.22
N LEU A 363 17.10 -39.47 6.69
CA LEU A 363 17.11 -39.87 8.11
C LEU A 363 18.41 -40.54 8.59
N ARG A 364 19.41 -40.70 7.71
CA ARG A 364 20.68 -41.32 8.08
C ARG A 364 21.52 -40.45 9.03
N PRO A 365 22.34 -41.06 9.90
CA PRO A 365 23.09 -40.36 10.94
C PRO A 365 24.17 -39.40 10.41
N GLU A 366 24.63 -39.57 9.16
CA GLU A 366 25.53 -38.62 8.52
C GLU A 366 24.90 -37.24 8.27
N ASN A 367 23.57 -37.14 8.24
CA ASN A 367 22.87 -35.88 8.08
C ASN A 367 22.65 -35.22 9.45
N SER A 368 22.73 -33.89 9.49
CA SER A 368 22.70 -33.14 10.75
C SER A 368 21.90 -31.86 10.66
N ILE A 369 21.71 -31.21 11.81
CA ILE A 369 21.04 -29.91 11.94
C ILE A 369 22.07 -28.83 12.29
N ALA A 370 21.83 -27.61 11.81
CA ALA A 370 22.49 -26.39 12.24
C ALA A 370 21.42 -25.35 12.58
N THR A 371 21.37 -24.93 13.84
CA THR A 371 20.47 -23.85 14.30
C THR A 371 21.21 -22.52 14.40
N MET A 372 20.46 -21.43 14.42
CA MET A 372 21.04 -20.10 14.67
C MET A 372 21.51 -19.97 16.14
N PRO A 373 22.65 -19.31 16.41
CA PRO A 373 23.13 -19.03 17.76
C PRO A 373 22.16 -18.12 18.54
N ALA A 374 22.11 -18.28 19.87
CA ALA A 374 21.23 -17.51 20.78
C ALA A 374 21.49 -16.00 20.71
N GLU A 375 22.75 -15.63 20.44
CA GLU A 375 23.24 -14.26 20.35
C GLU A 375 22.68 -13.51 19.12
N MET A 376 22.16 -14.24 18.13
CA MET A 376 21.53 -13.67 16.93
C MET A 376 20.00 -13.48 17.08
N MET A 377 19.44 -13.65 18.29
CA MET A 377 18.00 -13.41 18.52
C MET A 377 17.62 -11.94 18.28
N GLY A 378 16.53 -11.72 17.52
CA GLY A 378 16.04 -10.38 17.16
C GLY A 378 16.87 -9.66 16.09
N THR A 379 17.94 -10.28 15.58
CA THR A 379 18.73 -9.72 14.47
C THR A 379 18.20 -10.22 13.13
N THR A 380 18.26 -9.36 12.12
CA THR A 380 17.93 -9.74 10.74
C THR A 380 18.99 -10.70 10.22
N PHE A 381 18.59 -11.91 9.82
CA PHE A 381 19.52 -12.88 9.22
C PHE A 381 19.98 -12.40 7.84
N ASP A 382 21.28 -12.48 7.58
CA ASP A 382 21.90 -12.15 6.30
C ASP A 382 22.82 -13.25 5.78
N SER A 383 23.21 -13.15 4.50
CA SER A 383 24.13 -14.07 3.86
C SER A 383 25.48 -14.22 4.59
N GLN A 384 25.96 -13.15 5.24
CA GLN A 384 27.21 -13.16 5.99
C GLN A 384 27.09 -14.01 7.26
N SER A 385 25.94 -13.96 7.92
CA SER A 385 25.61 -14.80 9.07
C SER A 385 25.62 -16.28 8.68
N LEU A 386 25.02 -16.62 7.52
CA LEU A 386 25.09 -17.99 6.97
C LEU A 386 26.54 -18.43 6.79
N LEU A 387 27.35 -17.66 6.05
CA LEU A 387 28.76 -17.99 5.78
C LEU A 387 29.57 -18.16 7.07
N SER A 388 29.39 -17.28 8.05
CA SER A 388 30.07 -17.36 9.34
C SER A 388 29.73 -18.66 10.09
N LEU A 389 28.46 -19.09 10.06
CA LEU A 389 28.03 -20.35 10.64
C LEU A 389 28.62 -21.56 9.90
N LEU A 390 28.73 -21.49 8.58
CA LEU A 390 29.31 -22.57 7.77
C LEU A 390 30.80 -22.77 8.07
N LEU A 391 31.56 -21.68 8.13
CA LEU A 391 33.01 -21.71 8.34
C LEU A 391 33.39 -22.18 9.75
N ALA A 392 32.52 -21.97 10.74
CA ALA A 392 32.72 -22.47 12.10
C ALA A 392 32.56 -24.00 12.22
N ARG A 393 31.99 -24.69 11.21
CA ARG A 393 31.74 -26.13 11.26
C ARG A 393 33.00 -26.93 10.92
N LYS A 394 33.16 -28.06 11.61
CA LYS A 394 34.24 -29.02 11.33
C LYS A 394 34.11 -29.70 9.96
N SER A 395 32.89 -29.98 9.50
CA SER A 395 32.63 -30.74 8.27
C SER A 395 32.69 -29.91 6.97
N LYS A 396 33.01 -28.61 7.05
CA LYS A 396 33.16 -27.65 5.94
C LYS A 396 32.35 -28.00 4.67
N PRO A 397 31.02 -27.76 4.69
CA PRO A 397 30.16 -28.04 3.54
C PRO A 397 30.69 -27.42 2.24
N ARG A 398 30.59 -28.17 1.13
CA ARG A 398 31.08 -27.78 -0.20
C ARG A 398 29.97 -27.28 -1.13
N VAL A 399 28.71 -27.47 -0.72
CA VAL A 399 27.53 -27.10 -1.51
C VAL A 399 26.58 -26.30 -0.63
N ILE A 400 25.99 -25.24 -1.18
CA ILE A 400 24.86 -24.52 -0.57
C ILE A 400 23.66 -24.70 -1.50
N LEU A 401 22.57 -25.22 -0.94
CA LEU A 401 21.27 -25.38 -1.56
C LEU A 401 20.31 -24.40 -0.88
N ASP A 402 20.05 -23.25 -1.51
CA ASP A 402 19.22 -22.19 -0.92
C ASP A 402 17.71 -22.40 -1.18
N VAL A 403 17.19 -23.55 -0.77
CA VAL A 403 15.77 -23.94 -0.98
C VAL A 403 14.81 -23.02 -0.25
N GLY A 404 15.22 -22.49 0.90
CA GLY A 404 14.44 -21.56 1.70
C GLY A 404 14.52 -20.09 1.26
N ALA A 405 15.28 -19.79 0.20
CA ALA A 405 15.56 -18.43 -0.26
C ALA A 405 16.02 -17.51 0.89
N GLN A 406 16.98 -17.97 1.69
CA GLN A 406 17.48 -17.23 2.86
C GLN A 406 18.52 -16.18 2.47
N ILE A 407 19.16 -16.31 1.31
CA ILE A 407 20.19 -15.37 0.83
C ILE A 407 19.50 -14.27 0.02
N ILE A 408 18.81 -13.32 0.67
CA ILE A 408 18.07 -12.24 -0.04
C ILE A 408 18.95 -11.02 -0.35
N ASP A 409 20.01 -10.81 0.44
CA ASP A 409 20.82 -9.59 0.45
C ASP A 409 21.94 -9.56 -0.60
N ARG A 410 22.21 -10.67 -1.31
CA ARG A 410 23.25 -10.78 -2.34
C ARG A 410 22.73 -11.41 -3.63
N THR A 411 23.30 -11.05 -4.77
CA THR A 411 23.17 -11.81 -6.04
C THR A 411 23.97 -13.12 -5.99
N ASN A 412 23.76 -14.01 -6.96
CA ASN A 412 24.47 -15.29 -7.00
C ASN A 412 25.98 -15.13 -7.13
N VAL A 413 26.42 -14.18 -7.97
CA VAL A 413 27.86 -13.87 -8.13
C VAL A 413 28.46 -13.24 -6.87
N GLU A 414 27.73 -12.36 -6.19
CA GLU A 414 28.19 -11.75 -4.94
C GLU A 414 28.30 -12.77 -3.81
N MET A 415 27.37 -13.73 -3.75
CA MET A 415 27.42 -14.84 -2.81
C MET A 415 28.61 -15.77 -3.12
N ALA A 416 28.80 -16.15 -4.39
CA ALA A 416 29.92 -16.98 -4.82
C ALA A 416 31.26 -16.32 -4.47
N ARG A 417 31.41 -15.02 -4.75
CA ARG A 417 32.61 -14.25 -4.43
C ARG A 417 32.86 -14.15 -2.93
N ALA A 418 31.84 -13.83 -2.15
CA ALA A 418 31.96 -13.75 -0.70
C ALA A 418 32.34 -15.10 -0.09
N TRP A 419 31.77 -16.19 -0.59
CA TRP A 419 32.07 -17.53 -0.11
C TRP A 419 33.50 -17.97 -0.46
N LEU A 420 33.95 -17.74 -1.70
CA LEU A 420 35.31 -18.07 -2.13
C LEU A 420 36.38 -17.29 -1.37
N GLY A 421 36.12 -16.01 -1.05
CA GLY A 421 37.05 -15.15 -0.31
C GLY A 421 37.43 -15.70 1.08
N HIS A 422 36.66 -16.64 1.64
CA HIS A 422 37.00 -17.31 2.89
C HIS A 422 37.98 -18.49 2.72
N TYR A 423 38.32 -18.85 1.49
CA TYR A 423 39.20 -19.97 1.12
C TYR A 423 40.49 -19.54 0.41
N GLU A 424 40.82 -18.24 0.39
CA GLU A 424 42.03 -17.69 -0.30
C GLU A 424 43.37 -18.35 0.11
N LEU A 425 43.42 -19.04 1.25
CA LEU A 425 44.61 -19.74 1.76
C LEU A 425 44.52 -21.27 1.63
N ASP A 426 43.46 -21.82 1.02
CA ASP A 426 43.25 -23.26 0.85
C ASP A 426 43.51 -23.68 -0.60
N GLU A 427 44.68 -24.28 -0.86
CA GLU A 427 45.10 -24.75 -2.19
C GLU A 427 44.13 -25.78 -2.83
N ASN A 428 43.23 -26.37 -2.04
CA ASN A 428 42.27 -27.37 -2.52
C ASN A 428 40.94 -26.77 -3.00
N THR A 429 40.72 -25.46 -2.85
CA THR A 429 39.43 -24.82 -3.14
C THR A 429 39.63 -23.61 -4.06
N GLN A 430 39.54 -23.83 -5.37
CA GLN A 430 40.01 -22.86 -6.36
C GLN A 430 38.90 -22.10 -7.10
N ALA A 431 37.64 -22.55 -6.98
CA ALA A 431 36.53 -21.94 -7.68
C ALA A 431 35.17 -22.17 -7.03
N VAL A 432 34.16 -21.42 -7.48
CA VAL A 432 32.76 -21.58 -7.10
C VAL A 432 31.88 -21.66 -8.34
N ILE A 433 31.06 -22.70 -8.42
CA ILE A 433 30.03 -22.88 -9.45
C ILE A 433 28.74 -22.19 -8.99
N PHE A 434 28.14 -21.39 -9.85
CA PHE A 434 26.87 -20.70 -9.61
C PHE A 434 26.12 -20.46 -10.93
N PHE A 435 24.88 -19.96 -10.87
CA PHE A 435 24.12 -19.56 -12.06
C PHE A 435 24.08 -18.04 -12.22
N ASN A 436 24.29 -17.56 -13.46
CA ASN A 436 24.16 -16.14 -13.79
C ASN A 436 22.69 -15.75 -14.05
N ASP A 437 22.46 -14.48 -14.35
CA ASP A 437 21.12 -13.92 -14.62
C ASP A 437 20.49 -14.44 -15.94
N PHE A 438 21.26 -15.17 -16.76
CA PHE A 438 20.83 -15.79 -18.02
C PHE A 438 20.57 -17.31 -17.88
N ASP A 439 20.52 -17.84 -16.65
CA ASP A 439 20.32 -19.27 -16.36
C ASP A 439 21.46 -20.16 -16.93
N GLU A 440 22.68 -19.62 -16.97
CA GLU A 440 23.87 -20.33 -17.42
C GLU A 440 24.76 -20.72 -16.22
N ILE A 441 25.33 -21.93 -16.27
CA ILE A 441 26.24 -22.43 -15.24
C ILE A 441 27.62 -21.79 -15.41
N MET A 442 27.97 -20.93 -14.46
CA MET A 442 29.23 -20.19 -14.44
C MET A 442 30.17 -20.69 -13.34
N VAL A 443 31.44 -20.41 -13.52
CA VAL A 443 32.51 -20.65 -12.55
C VAL A 443 33.19 -19.33 -12.24
N LEU A 444 33.33 -18.99 -10.96
CA LEU A 444 34.16 -17.90 -10.46
C LEU A 444 35.44 -18.49 -9.85
N ASP A 445 36.61 -18.11 -10.35
CA ASP A 445 37.90 -18.56 -9.82
C ASP A 445 38.50 -17.59 -8.77
N GLU A 446 39.60 -18.00 -8.12
CA GLU A 446 40.34 -17.18 -7.14
C GLU A 446 40.87 -15.85 -7.72
N SER A 447 41.10 -15.79 -9.05
CA SER A 447 41.55 -14.55 -9.72
C SER A 447 40.40 -13.55 -9.94
N GLY A 448 39.17 -13.98 -9.68
CA GLY A 448 37.95 -13.22 -9.90
C GLY A 448 37.42 -13.30 -11.34
N GLN A 449 37.96 -14.19 -12.17
CA GLN A 449 37.45 -14.43 -13.52
C GLN A 449 36.20 -15.29 -13.49
N ILE A 450 35.28 -14.98 -14.41
CA ILE A 450 34.00 -15.67 -14.57
C ILE A 450 33.93 -16.24 -15.98
N GLU A 451 33.70 -17.55 -16.09
CA GLU A 451 33.56 -18.26 -17.36
C GLU A 451 32.50 -19.37 -17.26
N GLU A 452 32.00 -19.84 -18.40
CA GLU A 452 31.05 -20.97 -18.43
C GLU A 452 31.72 -22.26 -17.93
N LEU A 453 31.00 -23.05 -17.12
CA LEU A 453 31.53 -24.29 -16.55
C LEU A 453 32.03 -25.24 -17.64
N GLN A 454 31.31 -25.36 -18.77
CA GLN A 454 31.64 -26.30 -19.84
C GLN A 454 32.99 -26.01 -20.52
N THR A 455 33.40 -24.73 -20.57
CA THR A 455 34.67 -24.31 -21.18
C THR A 455 35.79 -24.15 -20.17
N SER A 456 35.45 -24.10 -18.88
CA SER A 456 36.40 -23.95 -17.79
C SER A 456 37.24 -25.22 -17.56
N PRO A 457 38.48 -25.10 -17.03
CA PRO A 457 39.25 -26.27 -16.60
C PRO A 457 38.61 -27.01 -15.40
N PHE A 458 37.60 -26.39 -14.77
CA PHE A 458 36.89 -26.93 -13.62
C PHE A 458 35.74 -27.89 -13.99
N ALA A 459 35.36 -27.97 -15.26
CA ALA A 459 34.37 -28.93 -15.77
C ALA A 459 34.68 -30.38 -15.35
N ASP A 460 35.98 -30.73 -15.37
CA ASP A 460 36.50 -32.05 -15.03
C ASP A 460 37.10 -32.12 -13.61
N ARG A 461 37.06 -31.03 -12.84
CA ARG A 461 37.71 -30.88 -11.51
C ARG A 461 36.75 -30.34 -10.46
N LEU A 462 35.52 -30.87 -10.41
CA LEU A 462 34.51 -30.42 -9.46
C LEU A 462 34.96 -30.57 -8.00
N GLU A 463 35.90 -31.46 -7.69
CA GLU A 463 36.50 -31.64 -6.36
C GLU A 463 37.26 -30.42 -5.82
N GLN A 464 37.62 -29.48 -6.70
CA GLN A 464 38.25 -28.20 -6.32
C GLN A 464 37.24 -27.06 -6.22
N CYS A 465 35.95 -27.33 -6.46
CA CYS A 465 34.91 -26.31 -6.59
C CYS A 465 33.92 -26.35 -5.42
N LEU A 466 33.57 -25.17 -4.90
CA LEU A 466 32.33 -24.98 -4.14
C LEU A 466 31.15 -24.87 -5.13
N VAL A 467 29.94 -25.17 -4.66
CA VAL A 467 28.74 -25.08 -5.52
C VAL A 467 27.63 -24.33 -4.79
N PHE A 468 27.16 -23.24 -5.38
CA PHE A 468 26.02 -22.49 -4.91
C PHE A 468 24.83 -22.67 -5.86
N LEU A 469 23.74 -23.25 -5.35
CA LEU A 469 22.46 -23.34 -6.06
C LEU A 469 21.44 -22.51 -5.28
N ASP A 470 20.88 -21.49 -5.93
CA ASP A 470 19.79 -20.70 -5.38
C ASP A 470 18.45 -21.47 -5.41
N GLU A 471 17.37 -20.79 -5.03
CA GLU A 471 16.04 -21.38 -4.99
C GLU A 471 15.56 -21.97 -6.34
N VAL A 472 15.78 -21.29 -7.48
CA VAL A 472 15.37 -21.76 -8.81
C VAL A 472 16.18 -23.00 -9.20
N HIS A 473 17.49 -22.90 -9.08
CA HIS A 473 18.43 -23.88 -9.61
C HIS A 473 18.61 -25.10 -8.69
N THR A 474 17.86 -25.17 -7.58
CA THR A 474 17.69 -26.39 -6.79
C THR A 474 16.76 -27.42 -7.46
N ARG A 475 16.03 -27.03 -8.52
CA ARG A 475 15.28 -27.91 -9.44
C ARG A 475 15.98 -27.95 -10.80
N GLY A 476 15.78 -29.03 -11.58
CA GLY A 476 16.29 -29.14 -12.96
C GLY A 476 17.81 -29.35 -13.13
N THR A 477 18.65 -28.84 -12.23
CA THR A 477 20.11 -28.89 -12.34
C THR A 477 20.69 -30.28 -12.12
N ASP A 478 21.68 -30.69 -12.92
CA ASP A 478 22.42 -31.94 -12.76
C ASP A 478 23.94 -31.70 -12.79
N LEU A 479 24.58 -31.81 -11.62
CA LEU A 479 26.04 -31.68 -11.46
C LEU A 479 26.62 -33.00 -10.93
N ARG A 480 27.74 -33.44 -11.49
CA ARG A 480 28.43 -34.68 -11.09
C ARG A 480 29.30 -34.45 -9.85
N LEU A 481 28.66 -34.12 -8.73
CA LEU A 481 29.34 -33.78 -7.49
C LEU A 481 30.17 -34.97 -6.92
N PRO A 482 31.36 -34.71 -6.33
CA PRO A 482 32.16 -35.73 -5.65
C PRO A 482 31.42 -36.45 -4.52
N ALA A 483 31.84 -37.68 -4.22
CA ALA A 483 31.11 -38.56 -3.30
C ALA A 483 31.24 -38.14 -1.83
N ASP A 484 32.23 -37.34 -1.48
CA ASP A 484 32.53 -36.84 -0.13
C ASP A 484 31.87 -35.47 0.17
N TYR A 485 31.12 -34.91 -0.79
CA TYR A 485 30.50 -33.60 -0.62
C TYR A 485 29.37 -33.62 0.40
N GLN A 486 29.39 -32.62 1.28
CA GLN A 486 28.27 -32.28 2.16
C GLN A 486 27.63 -30.97 1.70
N ALA A 487 26.30 -30.95 1.62
CA ALA A 487 25.53 -29.76 1.29
C ALA A 487 24.89 -29.14 2.53
N VAL A 488 24.84 -27.81 2.57
CA VAL A 488 23.96 -27.07 3.47
C VAL A 488 22.65 -26.81 2.74
N VAL A 489 21.55 -27.15 3.39
CA VAL A 489 20.21 -26.93 2.88
C VAL A 489 19.56 -25.86 3.73
N THR A 490 19.27 -24.69 3.16
CA THR A 490 18.54 -23.65 3.88
C THR A 490 17.05 -24.01 3.95
N LEU A 491 16.42 -23.80 5.10
CA LEU A 491 14.98 -23.91 5.25
C LEU A 491 14.35 -22.52 5.21
N GLY A 492 13.08 -22.43 4.82
CA GLY A 492 12.32 -21.19 4.81
C GLY A 492 10.82 -21.47 4.89
N ALA A 493 10.04 -20.44 5.20
CA ALA A 493 8.59 -20.58 5.31
C ALA A 493 8.01 -21.22 4.04
N HIS A 494 7.04 -22.11 4.21
CA HIS A 494 6.29 -22.75 3.12
C HIS A 494 7.09 -23.71 2.22
N VAL A 495 8.33 -24.08 2.57
CA VAL A 495 9.04 -25.16 1.87
C VAL A 495 8.33 -26.49 2.14
N THR A 496 7.79 -27.09 1.08
CA THR A 496 7.09 -28.38 1.13
C THR A 496 8.07 -29.56 1.13
N LYS A 497 7.57 -30.76 1.47
CA LYS A 497 8.36 -32.00 1.45
C LYS A 497 9.00 -32.24 0.09
N ASP A 498 8.20 -32.18 -0.99
CA ASP A 498 8.70 -32.49 -2.33
C ASP A 498 9.77 -31.51 -2.77
N ARG A 499 9.58 -30.21 -2.51
CA ARG A 499 10.59 -29.18 -2.81
C ARG A 499 11.90 -29.42 -2.05
N LEU A 500 11.80 -29.71 -0.75
CA LEU A 500 12.96 -30.03 0.09
C LEU A 500 13.69 -31.29 -0.41
N ALA A 501 12.94 -32.35 -0.68
CA ALA A 501 13.48 -33.63 -1.14
C ALA A 501 14.15 -33.51 -2.51
N GLN A 502 13.52 -32.82 -3.47
CA GLN A 502 14.07 -32.60 -4.81
C GLN A 502 15.38 -31.83 -4.80
N ALA A 503 15.47 -30.81 -3.94
CA ALA A 503 16.69 -30.05 -3.74
C ALA A 503 17.80 -30.90 -3.10
N CYS A 504 17.50 -31.63 -2.02
CA CYS A 504 18.46 -32.56 -1.42
C CYS A 504 18.97 -33.60 -2.43
N MET A 505 18.11 -34.04 -3.36
CA MET A 505 18.46 -34.98 -4.42
C MET A 505 19.35 -34.38 -5.53
N ARG A 506 19.71 -33.09 -5.49
CA ARG A 506 20.86 -32.55 -6.25
C ARG A 506 22.16 -33.23 -5.81
N MET A 507 22.22 -33.70 -4.56
CA MET A 507 23.24 -34.62 -4.08
C MET A 507 22.91 -36.04 -4.59
N ARG A 508 23.21 -36.33 -5.87
CA ARG A 508 22.83 -37.60 -6.53
C ARG A 508 23.37 -38.87 -5.84
N LYS A 509 24.40 -38.75 -5.00
CA LYS A 509 24.97 -39.83 -4.18
C LYS A 509 24.59 -39.69 -2.70
N LEU A 510 23.46 -39.05 -2.38
CA LEU A 510 22.92 -38.94 -1.02
C LEU A 510 22.71 -40.34 -0.42
N GLY A 511 23.26 -40.59 0.77
CA GLY A 511 23.30 -41.93 1.36
C GLY A 511 24.27 -42.89 0.65
N ARG A 512 25.16 -42.39 -0.19
CA ARG A 512 26.27 -43.13 -0.82
C ARG A 512 27.54 -42.27 -0.80
N GLY A 513 27.83 -41.72 0.37
CA GLY A 513 28.96 -40.81 0.63
C GLY A 513 28.50 -39.37 0.86
N GLN A 514 27.62 -38.85 -0.01
CA GLN A 514 27.13 -37.47 0.14
C GLN A 514 26.12 -37.36 1.28
N SER A 515 26.15 -36.23 1.96
CA SER A 515 25.31 -35.92 3.12
C SER A 515 24.78 -34.48 3.08
N VAL A 516 23.83 -34.17 3.96
CA VAL A 516 23.27 -32.82 4.11
C VAL A 516 23.31 -32.34 5.56
N VAL A 517 23.40 -31.03 5.72
CA VAL A 517 23.11 -30.34 6.98
C VAL A 517 21.97 -29.35 6.74
N PHE A 518 20.88 -29.49 7.49
CA PHE A 518 19.77 -28.55 7.40
C PHE A 518 20.08 -27.34 8.27
N PHE A 519 20.12 -26.16 7.64
CA PHE A 519 20.15 -24.89 8.35
C PHE A 519 18.72 -24.50 8.69
N VAL A 520 18.43 -24.39 10.00
CA VAL A 520 17.11 -24.10 10.55
C VAL A 520 17.11 -22.66 11.06
N PRO A 521 16.48 -21.71 10.32
CA PRO A 521 16.26 -20.35 10.81
C PRO A 521 15.33 -20.34 12.04
N ARG A 522 15.36 -19.24 12.80
CA ARG A 522 14.54 -19.08 14.03
C ARG A 522 13.05 -19.29 13.82
N GLU A 523 12.50 -18.78 12.72
CA GLU A 523 11.08 -18.99 12.37
C GLU A 523 10.77 -20.48 12.27
N ILE A 524 11.62 -21.25 11.58
CA ILE A 524 11.40 -22.68 11.33
C ILE A 524 11.65 -23.51 12.59
N GLU A 525 12.65 -23.13 13.38
CA GLU A 525 12.89 -23.72 14.70
C GLU A 525 11.65 -23.58 15.59
N HIS A 526 11.03 -22.40 15.61
CA HIS A 526 9.80 -22.17 16.37
C HIS A 526 8.64 -23.04 15.87
N ASP A 527 8.41 -23.09 14.55
CA ASP A 527 7.37 -23.94 13.95
C ASP A 527 7.56 -25.41 14.32
N ILE A 528 8.81 -25.89 14.29
CA ILE A 528 9.16 -27.26 14.70
C ILE A 528 8.84 -27.48 16.19
N CYS A 529 9.22 -26.55 17.07
CA CYS A 529 8.93 -26.65 18.50
C CYS A 529 7.42 -26.67 18.78
N LEU A 530 6.63 -25.85 18.06
CA LEU A 530 5.17 -25.87 18.16
C LEU A 530 4.58 -27.22 17.75
N LEU A 531 5.08 -27.82 16.67
CA LEU A 531 4.64 -29.14 16.21
C LEU A 531 4.97 -30.25 17.21
N ARG A 532 6.08 -30.13 17.94
CA ARG A 532 6.46 -31.06 19.02
C ARG A 532 5.63 -30.90 20.30
N GLY A 533 4.93 -29.77 20.46
CA GLY A 533 4.24 -29.42 21.70
C GLY A 533 5.16 -28.86 22.79
N ASP A 534 6.39 -28.45 22.42
CA ASP A 534 7.40 -27.95 23.34
C ASP A 534 7.13 -26.47 23.68
N GLN A 535 6.14 -26.20 24.54
CA GLN A 535 5.84 -24.84 25.01
C GLN A 535 6.73 -24.46 26.21
N GLY A 536 8.02 -24.19 25.96
CA GLY A 536 8.87 -23.40 26.86
C GLY A 536 9.65 -24.16 27.96
N SER A 537 9.88 -25.46 27.82
CA SER A 537 10.82 -26.18 28.70
C SER A 537 12.28 -25.89 28.32
N ALA A 538 13.10 -25.49 29.29
CA ALA A 538 14.56 -25.32 29.13
C ALA A 538 15.32 -26.65 28.87
N SER A 539 14.61 -27.78 28.83
CA SER A 539 15.16 -29.12 28.57
C SER A 539 14.52 -29.78 27.35
N SER A 540 14.14 -29.02 26.32
CA SER A 540 13.68 -29.63 25.07
C SER A 540 14.85 -30.35 24.36
N PRO A 541 14.62 -31.57 23.84
CA PRO A 541 15.61 -32.26 23.02
C PRO A 541 16.01 -31.40 21.81
N ASP A 542 17.29 -31.47 21.42
CA ASP A 542 17.79 -30.84 20.19
C ASP A 542 16.91 -31.20 18.98
N ILE A 543 16.73 -30.26 18.05
CA ILE A 543 16.02 -30.50 16.80
C ILE A 543 16.75 -31.57 16.00
N THR A 544 16.00 -32.54 15.51
CA THR A 544 16.51 -33.64 14.69
C THR A 544 16.11 -33.48 13.22
N VAL A 545 16.75 -34.26 12.34
CA VAL A 545 16.33 -34.34 10.93
C VAL A 545 14.90 -34.86 10.79
N SER A 546 14.47 -35.76 11.69
CA SER A 546 13.08 -36.23 11.71
C SER A 546 12.10 -35.09 11.96
N ASP A 547 12.44 -34.16 12.86
CA ASP A 547 11.59 -33.02 13.19
C ASP A 547 11.44 -32.07 11.98
N VAL A 548 12.53 -31.82 11.24
CA VAL A 548 12.52 -31.04 10.00
C VAL A 548 11.63 -31.68 8.94
N LEU A 549 11.72 -33.01 8.75
CA LEU A 549 10.88 -33.72 7.78
C LEU A 549 9.40 -33.69 8.16
N CYS A 550 9.08 -33.87 9.45
CA CYS A 550 7.71 -33.72 9.96
C CYS A 550 7.15 -32.31 9.73
N TRP A 551 7.98 -31.27 9.94
CA TRP A 551 7.61 -29.90 9.62
C TRP A 551 7.34 -29.70 8.12
N ALA A 552 8.23 -30.16 7.23
CA ALA A 552 8.04 -30.01 5.78
C ALA A 552 6.81 -30.76 5.24
N ILE A 553 6.50 -31.94 5.82
CA ILE A 553 5.25 -32.67 5.55
C ILE A 553 4.04 -31.86 6.02
N THR A 554 4.13 -31.23 7.19
CA THR A 554 3.05 -30.39 7.71
C THR A 554 2.83 -29.15 6.84
N GLU A 555 3.89 -28.53 6.33
CA GLU A 555 3.79 -27.43 5.35
C GLU A 555 3.14 -27.90 4.04
N THR A 556 3.42 -29.13 3.59
CA THR A 556 2.74 -29.74 2.43
C THR A 556 1.24 -29.87 2.66
N CYS A 557 0.82 -30.39 3.84
CA CYS A 557 -0.59 -30.48 4.20
C CYS A 557 -1.27 -29.10 4.27
N LYS A 558 -0.57 -28.09 4.81
CA LYS A 558 -1.07 -26.70 4.85
C LYS A 558 -1.22 -26.10 3.45
N ASP A 559 -0.25 -26.30 2.55
CA ASP A 559 -0.32 -25.82 1.16
C ASP A 559 -1.49 -26.47 0.41
N LEU A 560 -1.64 -27.80 0.50
CA LEU A 560 -2.76 -28.52 -0.10
C LEU A 560 -4.11 -28.04 0.45
N ARG A 561 -4.24 -27.86 1.77
CA ARG A 561 -5.47 -27.32 2.37
C ARG A 561 -5.83 -25.93 1.84
N ARG A 562 -4.85 -25.08 1.53
CA ARG A 562 -5.05 -23.76 0.92
C ARG A 562 -5.41 -23.84 -0.57
N ALA A 563 -4.94 -24.87 -1.26
CA ALA A 563 -5.19 -25.10 -2.68
C ALA A 563 -6.61 -25.64 -2.96
N VAL A 564 -7.19 -26.45 -2.07
CA VAL A 564 -8.52 -27.07 -2.29
C VAL A 564 -9.67 -26.07 -2.55
N PRO A 565 -9.76 -24.91 -1.88
CA PRO A 565 -10.76 -23.89 -2.25
C PRO A 565 -10.62 -23.35 -3.68
N LEU A 566 -9.38 -23.13 -4.17
CA LEU A 566 -9.12 -22.71 -5.56
C LEU A 566 -9.52 -23.82 -6.53
N TRP A 567 -9.11 -25.05 -6.22
CA TRP A 567 -9.50 -26.26 -6.95
C TRP A 567 -11.02 -26.36 -7.09
N LEU A 568 -11.76 -26.14 -6.00
CA LEU A 568 -13.22 -26.21 -5.98
C LEU A 568 -13.84 -25.11 -6.86
N ASN A 569 -13.43 -23.85 -6.72
CA ASN A 569 -13.98 -22.75 -7.51
C ASN A 569 -13.75 -22.96 -9.02
N GLN A 570 -12.55 -23.38 -9.39
CA GLN A 570 -12.21 -23.70 -10.77
C GLN A 570 -13.04 -24.89 -11.29
N GLY A 571 -13.21 -25.95 -10.48
CA GLY A 571 -14.02 -27.12 -10.82
C GLY A 571 -15.52 -26.82 -10.96
N LEU A 572 -16.08 -25.97 -10.09
CA LEU A 572 -17.45 -25.49 -10.20
C LEU A 572 -17.67 -24.72 -11.50
N ARG A 573 -16.75 -23.80 -11.82
CA ARG A 573 -16.78 -23.03 -13.08
C ARG A 573 -16.68 -23.96 -14.29
N PHE A 574 -15.71 -24.87 -14.30
CA PHE A 574 -15.54 -25.85 -15.37
C PHE A 574 -16.82 -26.67 -15.59
N THR A 575 -17.45 -27.15 -14.51
CA THR A 575 -18.68 -27.95 -14.59
C THR A 575 -19.85 -27.13 -15.17
N LYS A 576 -20.02 -25.87 -14.71
CA LYS A 576 -21.01 -24.94 -15.26
C LYS A 576 -20.78 -24.71 -16.76
N GLN A 577 -19.53 -24.45 -17.16
CA GLN A 577 -19.16 -24.23 -18.54
C GLN A 577 -19.40 -25.48 -19.41
N GLN A 578 -19.09 -26.68 -18.90
CA GLN A 578 -19.33 -27.94 -19.61
C GLN A 578 -20.82 -28.16 -19.90
N ALA A 579 -21.71 -27.89 -18.94
CA ALA A 579 -23.16 -27.95 -19.16
C ALA A 579 -23.63 -26.97 -20.25
N LEU A 580 -23.04 -25.77 -20.34
CA LEU A 580 -23.34 -24.82 -21.42
C LEU A 580 -22.88 -25.35 -22.79
N TRP A 581 -21.72 -26.01 -22.84
CA TRP A 581 -21.23 -26.63 -24.08
C TRP A 581 -22.08 -27.80 -24.53
N ASP A 582 -22.53 -28.65 -23.61
CA ASP A 582 -23.42 -29.78 -23.89
C ASP A 582 -24.78 -29.28 -24.41
N GLY A 583 -25.32 -28.22 -23.80
CA GLY A 583 -26.54 -27.56 -24.27
C GLY A 583 -26.42 -26.96 -25.67
N LEU A 584 -25.25 -26.45 -26.07
CA LEU A 584 -25.01 -25.95 -27.44
C LEU A 584 -24.84 -27.07 -28.48
N ALA A 585 -24.49 -28.28 -28.05
CA ALA A 585 -24.37 -29.44 -28.92
C ALA A 585 -25.73 -30.12 -29.18
N ASP A 586 -26.75 -29.80 -28.37
CA ASP A 586 -28.11 -30.29 -28.52
C ASP A 586 -28.82 -29.62 -29.73
N PRO A 587 -29.20 -30.39 -30.76
CA PRO A 587 -29.89 -29.85 -31.94
C PRO A 587 -31.28 -29.23 -31.63
N ASP A 588 -31.89 -29.56 -30.48
CA ASP A 588 -33.20 -29.04 -30.08
C ASP A 588 -33.10 -27.72 -29.25
N ASN A 589 -31.87 -27.27 -28.93
CA ASN A 589 -31.67 -26.04 -28.19
C ASN A 589 -31.62 -24.82 -29.13
N HIS A 590 -32.66 -23.98 -29.07
CA HIS A 590 -32.80 -22.77 -29.89
C HIS A 590 -32.10 -21.52 -29.32
N THR A 591 -31.29 -21.65 -28.27
CA THR A 591 -30.60 -20.50 -27.66
C THR A 591 -29.63 -19.87 -28.67
N SER A 592 -29.73 -18.55 -28.87
CA SER A 592 -28.78 -17.80 -29.69
C SER A 592 -27.35 -17.97 -29.16
N ARG A 593 -26.38 -18.17 -30.07
CA ARG A 593 -24.96 -18.31 -29.71
C ARG A 593 -24.44 -17.12 -28.91
N GLN A 594 -24.92 -15.91 -29.19
CA GLN A 594 -24.54 -14.70 -28.46
C GLN A 594 -25.05 -14.72 -27.02
N ASP A 595 -26.27 -15.21 -26.80
CA ASP A 595 -26.83 -15.28 -25.45
C ASP A 595 -26.16 -16.40 -24.65
N CYS A 596 -25.86 -17.53 -25.28
CA CYS A 596 -25.06 -18.58 -24.63
C CYS A 596 -23.64 -18.08 -24.26
N ALA A 597 -22.99 -17.32 -25.15
CA ALA A 597 -21.67 -16.75 -24.88
C ALA A 597 -21.66 -15.84 -23.64
N LYS A 598 -22.75 -15.12 -23.35
CA LYS A 598 -22.86 -14.30 -22.13
C LYS A 598 -22.80 -15.12 -20.85
N HIS A 599 -23.27 -16.37 -20.87
CA HIS A 599 -23.28 -17.25 -19.70
C HIS A 599 -21.91 -17.87 -19.37
N PHE A 600 -20.95 -17.81 -20.30
CA PHE A 600 -19.56 -18.21 -20.08
C PHE A 600 -18.75 -17.16 -19.32
N MET A 601 -19.22 -15.90 -19.33
CA MET A 601 -18.53 -14.80 -18.66
C MET A 601 -18.74 -14.86 -17.16
N ASP A 602 -17.68 -14.60 -16.40
CA ASP A 602 -17.72 -14.37 -14.97
C ASP A 602 -17.52 -12.87 -14.67
N GLU A 603 -18.00 -12.42 -13.52
CA GLU A 603 -17.72 -11.05 -13.03
C GLU A 603 -16.24 -10.94 -12.64
N GLU A 604 -15.54 -9.97 -13.22
CA GLU A 604 -14.13 -9.69 -12.89
C GLU A 604 -14.04 -8.57 -11.84
N SER A 605 -14.66 -7.43 -12.11
CA SER A 605 -14.80 -6.34 -11.15
C SER A 605 -15.66 -6.81 -9.96
N GLN A 606 -15.18 -6.58 -8.74
CA GLN A 606 -15.95 -6.84 -7.53
C GLN A 606 -15.86 -5.63 -6.61
N SER A 607 -17.02 -5.15 -6.18
CA SER A 607 -17.13 -4.04 -5.24
C SER A 607 -16.53 -4.38 -3.87
N LEU A 608 -16.13 -3.35 -3.13
CA LEU A 608 -15.71 -3.42 -1.73
C LEU A 608 -16.80 -4.04 -0.86
N ASP A 609 -18.07 -3.75 -1.14
CA ASP A 609 -19.22 -4.36 -0.45
C ASP A 609 -19.22 -5.88 -0.65
N LYS A 610 -19.14 -6.36 -1.89
CA LYS A 610 -19.13 -7.80 -2.20
C LYS A 610 -17.91 -8.53 -1.61
N ARG A 611 -16.76 -7.84 -1.56
CA ARG A 611 -15.50 -8.39 -1.03
C ARG A 611 -15.49 -8.44 0.49
N TYR A 612 -15.77 -7.33 1.17
CA TYR A 612 -15.42 -7.17 2.59
C TYR A 612 -16.60 -7.05 3.54
N ARG A 613 -17.82 -6.85 3.03
CA ARG A 613 -18.98 -6.82 3.91
C ARG A 613 -19.15 -8.17 4.61
N PRO A 614 -19.37 -8.20 5.94
CA PRO A 614 -19.55 -9.44 6.68
C PRO A 614 -20.69 -10.27 6.07
N LYS A 615 -20.37 -11.45 5.56
CA LYS A 615 -21.38 -12.37 5.05
C LYS A 615 -22.04 -13.05 6.25
N GLN A 616 -23.37 -13.07 6.30
CA GLN A 616 -24.07 -14.00 7.17
C GLN A 616 -23.66 -15.42 6.78
N ALA A 617 -23.55 -16.35 7.74
CA ALA A 617 -22.93 -17.67 7.64
C ALA A 617 -23.56 -18.67 6.62
N ASP A 618 -24.29 -18.17 5.62
CA ASP A 618 -25.15 -18.94 4.72
C ASP A 618 -24.52 -19.29 3.36
N ALA A 619 -23.34 -18.76 3.01
CA ALA A 619 -22.59 -19.21 1.83
C ALA A 619 -21.81 -20.51 2.10
N ASN A 620 -22.51 -21.54 2.60
CA ASN A 620 -21.92 -22.85 2.86
C ASN A 620 -21.51 -23.52 1.55
N ILE A 621 -20.36 -24.20 1.54
CA ILE A 621 -19.87 -25.02 0.40
C ILE A 621 -20.97 -25.94 -0.14
N ALA A 622 -21.83 -26.44 0.76
CA ALA A 622 -22.97 -27.26 0.42
C ALA A 622 -23.92 -26.61 -0.60
N SER A 623 -24.22 -25.31 -0.50
CA SER A 623 -25.15 -24.64 -1.42
C SER A 623 -24.57 -24.52 -2.83
N LEU A 624 -23.27 -24.23 -2.96
CA LEU A 624 -22.55 -24.17 -4.23
C LEU A 624 -22.52 -25.54 -4.93
N ILE A 625 -22.30 -26.60 -4.16
CA ILE A 625 -22.23 -27.96 -4.68
C ILE A 625 -23.62 -28.54 -5.00
N ASN A 626 -24.67 -28.16 -4.27
CA ASN A 626 -26.03 -28.68 -4.46
C ASN A 626 -26.64 -28.34 -5.83
N ALA A 627 -26.10 -27.33 -6.54
CA ALA A 627 -26.52 -26.98 -7.89
C ALA A 627 -25.97 -27.92 -8.98
N LEU A 628 -25.12 -28.89 -8.63
CA LEU A 628 -24.48 -29.81 -9.56
C LEU A 628 -25.14 -31.20 -9.60
N ASN A 629 -24.81 -31.97 -10.63
CA ASN A 629 -25.15 -33.40 -10.72
C ASN A 629 -24.61 -34.19 -9.52
N SER A 630 -25.38 -35.20 -9.07
CA SER A 630 -25.13 -35.93 -7.82
C SER A 630 -23.72 -36.50 -7.67
N ASN A 631 -23.15 -37.08 -8.73
CA ASN A 631 -21.87 -37.77 -8.68
C ASN A 631 -20.68 -36.81 -8.53
N VAL A 632 -20.65 -35.74 -9.35
CA VAL A 632 -19.60 -34.70 -9.27
C VAL A 632 -19.70 -33.95 -7.95
N ALA A 633 -20.93 -33.69 -7.49
CA ALA A 633 -21.19 -33.08 -6.21
C ALA A 633 -20.63 -33.90 -5.03
N GLU A 634 -20.73 -35.23 -5.09
CA GLU A 634 -20.23 -36.12 -4.05
C GLU A 634 -18.69 -36.15 -3.99
N GLU A 635 -18.01 -36.11 -5.15
CA GLU A 635 -16.55 -36.00 -5.21
C GLU A 635 -16.06 -34.67 -4.63
N PHE A 636 -16.71 -33.56 -4.96
CA PHE A 636 -16.39 -32.26 -4.37
C PHE A 636 -16.59 -32.23 -2.84
N ARG A 637 -17.71 -32.78 -2.33
CA ARG A 637 -17.98 -32.86 -0.89
C ARG A 637 -16.94 -33.73 -0.17
N THR A 638 -16.63 -34.90 -0.75
CA THR A 638 -15.64 -35.83 -0.19
C THR A 638 -14.28 -35.15 -0.06
N ARG A 639 -13.79 -34.52 -1.14
CA ARG A 639 -12.48 -33.83 -1.12
C ARG A 639 -12.47 -32.66 -0.13
N CYS A 640 -13.54 -31.87 -0.03
CA CYS A 640 -13.61 -30.79 0.96
C CYS A 640 -13.60 -31.32 2.40
N SER A 641 -14.30 -32.43 2.65
CA SER A 641 -14.35 -33.11 3.95
C SER A 641 -12.99 -33.68 4.37
N GLU A 642 -12.26 -34.32 3.43
CA GLU A 642 -10.91 -34.86 3.66
C GLU A 642 -9.94 -33.78 4.17
N PHE A 643 -10.09 -32.54 3.72
CA PHE A 643 -9.25 -31.40 4.13
C PHE A 643 -9.88 -30.54 5.25
N GLY A 644 -11.01 -30.97 5.82
CA GLY A 644 -11.69 -30.28 6.92
C GLY A 644 -12.20 -28.89 6.55
N LEU A 645 -12.67 -28.70 5.32
CA LEU A 645 -13.25 -27.44 4.84
C LEU A 645 -14.75 -27.42 5.11
N GLY A 646 -15.18 -26.68 6.15
CA GLY A 646 -16.59 -26.46 6.47
C GLY A 646 -17.22 -25.27 5.73
N ALA A 647 -16.40 -24.27 5.38
CA ALA A 647 -16.78 -23.08 4.60
C ALA A 647 -15.64 -22.78 3.62
N LEU A 648 -15.92 -22.06 2.52
CA LEU A 648 -14.88 -21.55 1.63
C LEU A 648 -14.21 -20.36 2.34
N PRO A 649 -12.96 -20.47 2.83
CA PRO A 649 -12.21 -19.27 3.18
C PRO A 649 -11.99 -18.43 1.92
N GLU A 650 -11.67 -17.13 2.09
CA GLU A 650 -11.24 -16.26 0.99
C GLU A 650 -9.89 -16.76 0.44
N ALA A 651 -9.95 -17.78 -0.41
CA ALA A 651 -8.79 -18.38 -1.06
C ALA A 651 -8.21 -17.50 -2.18
N SER A 652 -8.86 -16.35 -2.45
CA SER A 652 -8.53 -15.41 -3.52
C SER A 652 -7.12 -14.81 -3.38
N PHE A 653 -6.53 -14.70 -2.18
CA PHE A 653 -5.21 -14.05 -2.04
C PHE A 653 -4.05 -14.83 -2.68
N ASN A 654 -4.19 -16.14 -2.86
CA ASN A 654 -3.16 -16.99 -3.47
C ASN A 654 -3.38 -17.20 -4.98
N GLU A 655 -4.46 -16.67 -5.54
CA GLU A 655 -4.79 -16.86 -6.95
C GLU A 655 -3.91 -15.94 -7.82
N GLU A 656 -3.20 -16.57 -8.75
CA GLU A 656 -2.38 -15.92 -9.76
C GLU A 656 -3.03 -16.14 -11.13
N GLN A 657 -2.98 -15.14 -11.98
CA GLN A 657 -3.61 -15.19 -13.30
C GLN A 657 -2.72 -14.64 -14.41
N GLU A 658 -2.70 -15.28 -15.57
CA GLU A 658 -2.22 -14.67 -16.81
C GLU A 658 -3.37 -13.89 -17.44
N ARG A 659 -3.19 -12.58 -17.62
CA ARG A 659 -4.25 -11.66 -18.03
C ARG A 659 -4.02 -11.14 -19.45
N GLU A 660 -4.98 -11.39 -20.33
CA GLU A 660 -5.00 -10.88 -21.70
C GLU A 660 -5.93 -9.67 -21.83
N LEU A 661 -5.41 -8.56 -22.37
CA LEU A 661 -6.08 -7.26 -22.46
C LEU A 661 -6.57 -6.98 -23.89
N ALA A 662 -7.80 -6.47 -24.02
CA ALA A 662 -8.33 -5.99 -25.30
C ALA A 662 -7.62 -4.69 -25.78
N PRO A 663 -7.46 -4.44 -27.10
CA PRO A 663 -6.80 -3.23 -27.62
C PRO A 663 -7.57 -1.92 -27.30
N GLU A 664 -6.84 -0.87 -26.92
CA GLU A 664 -7.39 0.39 -26.38
C GLU A 664 -7.31 1.61 -27.33
N LYS A 665 -8.04 2.68 -26.97
CA LYS A 665 -8.07 4.01 -27.61
C LYS A 665 -8.00 5.08 -26.52
N GLU A 666 -6.94 5.89 -26.50
CA GLU A 666 -6.72 6.93 -25.48
C GLU A 666 -7.69 8.12 -25.62
N MET A 667 -7.99 8.81 -24.50
CA MET A 667 -8.74 10.08 -24.45
C MET A 667 -7.90 11.19 -23.80
N GLU A 668 -7.83 12.35 -24.45
CA GLU A 668 -7.14 13.55 -23.97
C GLU A 668 -8.08 14.47 -23.16
N ARG A 669 -7.55 15.11 -22.12
CA ARG A 669 -8.25 16.07 -21.27
C ARG A 669 -7.92 17.50 -21.72
N VAL A 670 -8.94 18.34 -21.91
CA VAL A 670 -8.79 19.76 -22.30
C VAL A 670 -8.86 20.64 -21.05
N VAL A 671 -7.94 21.60 -20.92
CA VAL A 671 -7.93 22.61 -19.85
C VAL A 671 -8.83 23.78 -20.24
N GLU A 672 -9.82 24.09 -19.40
CA GLU A 672 -10.69 25.26 -19.55
C GLU A 672 -10.09 26.47 -18.82
N ARG A 673 -10.02 27.63 -19.49
CA ARG A 673 -9.49 28.88 -18.91
C ARG A 673 -10.62 29.77 -18.40
N PRO A 674 -10.39 30.64 -17.40
CA PRO A 674 -11.39 31.59 -16.95
C PRO A 674 -11.92 32.47 -18.09
N PRO A 675 -13.19 32.90 -18.03
CA PRO A 675 -13.79 33.77 -19.02
C PRO A 675 -13.13 35.15 -19.03
N ARG A 676 -13.13 35.81 -20.20
CA ARG A 676 -12.66 37.19 -20.32
C ARG A 676 -13.71 38.15 -19.77
N VAL A 677 -13.30 39.04 -18.84
CA VAL A 677 -14.15 40.07 -18.22
C VAL A 677 -13.40 41.39 -18.10
N GLU A 678 -14.12 42.50 -18.02
CA GLU A 678 -13.54 43.85 -17.87
C GLU A 678 -13.14 44.16 -16.42
N PRO A 679 -11.94 44.71 -16.17
CA PRO A 679 -11.48 45.08 -14.83
C PRO A 679 -12.30 46.24 -14.25
N ALA A 680 -12.40 46.29 -12.92
CA ALA A 680 -13.01 47.42 -12.20
C ALA A 680 -12.09 48.64 -12.22
N GLU A 681 -12.66 49.84 -12.33
CA GLU A 681 -11.90 51.08 -12.15
C GLU A 681 -11.53 51.30 -10.68
N HIS A 682 -10.27 51.63 -10.42
CA HIS A 682 -9.79 51.89 -9.06
C HIS A 682 -10.43 53.14 -8.45
N ARG A 683 -10.81 53.07 -7.16
CA ARG A 683 -11.44 54.17 -6.42
C ARG A 683 -10.92 54.23 -5.00
N MET A 684 -10.38 55.38 -4.59
CA MET A 684 -9.98 55.61 -3.20
C MET A 684 -11.08 56.29 -2.40
N HIS A 685 -11.48 55.69 -1.28
CA HIS A 685 -12.46 56.28 -0.38
C HIS A 685 -11.78 57.23 0.63
N PRO A 686 -12.27 58.46 0.85
CA PRO A 686 -11.68 59.41 1.81
C PRO A 686 -11.52 58.86 3.23
N GLY A 687 -12.48 58.03 3.68
CA GLY A 687 -12.43 57.34 4.97
C GLY A 687 -11.18 56.46 5.20
N LEU A 688 -10.52 55.96 4.15
CA LEU A 688 -9.24 55.25 4.30
C LEU A 688 -8.12 56.20 4.74
N HIS A 689 -8.06 57.39 4.16
CA HIS A 689 -7.10 58.41 4.55
C HIS A 689 -7.33 58.85 6.01
N ASP A 690 -8.59 59.06 6.41
CA ASP A 690 -8.93 59.42 7.79
C ASP A 690 -8.57 58.31 8.79
N PHE A 691 -8.79 57.06 8.41
CA PHE A 691 -8.37 55.90 9.20
C PHE A 691 -6.86 55.87 9.39
N ILE A 692 -6.07 56.14 8.34
CA ILE A 692 -4.61 56.16 8.42
C ILE A 692 -4.15 57.30 9.34
N VAL A 693 -4.67 58.52 9.16
CA VAL A 693 -4.19 59.73 9.85
C VAL A 693 -4.68 59.82 11.29
N HIS A 694 -5.89 59.35 11.61
CA HIS A 694 -6.50 59.53 12.93
C HIS A 694 -6.68 58.22 13.70
N GLY A 695 -6.59 57.07 13.03
CA GLY A 695 -6.86 55.74 13.61
C GLY A 695 -8.35 55.49 13.93
N VAL A 696 -9.26 56.32 13.40
CA VAL A 696 -10.71 56.24 13.64
C VAL A 696 -11.37 55.50 12.48
N GLN A 697 -12.19 54.49 12.79
CA GLN A 697 -13.05 53.84 11.80
C GLN A 697 -14.21 54.79 11.45
N ALA A 698 -14.30 55.21 10.18
CA ALA A 698 -15.49 55.91 9.70
C ALA A 698 -16.67 54.92 9.57
N GLU A 699 -17.91 55.39 9.68
CA GLU A 699 -19.11 54.54 9.75
C GLU A 699 -19.38 53.71 8.47
N ASP A 700 -18.85 54.10 7.30
CA ASP A 700 -19.33 53.60 6.00
C ASP A 700 -18.30 53.16 4.90
N PRO A 701 -16.94 53.26 5.03
CA PRO A 701 -16.06 52.95 3.89
C PRO A 701 -15.62 51.50 3.77
N PHE A 702 -15.76 50.68 4.82
CA PHE A 702 -15.16 49.36 4.91
C PHE A 702 -16.22 48.26 4.98
N LEU A 703 -15.98 47.17 4.26
CA LEU A 703 -16.88 46.02 4.20
C LEU A 703 -16.29 44.87 5.04
N PRO A 704 -17.10 44.07 5.74
CA PRO A 704 -16.62 42.81 6.30
C PRO A 704 -16.06 41.91 5.20
N ALA A 705 -14.88 41.33 5.43
CA ALA A 705 -14.13 40.62 4.39
C ALA A 705 -14.92 39.43 3.82
N PHE A 706 -15.53 38.61 4.67
CA PHE A 706 -16.31 37.46 4.23
C PHE A 706 -17.56 37.86 3.42
N MET A 707 -18.14 39.04 3.65
CA MET A 707 -19.28 39.53 2.87
C MET A 707 -18.92 39.76 1.39
N THR A 708 -17.63 39.97 1.06
CA THR A 708 -17.18 40.07 -0.33
C THR A 708 -17.26 38.75 -1.10
N LEU A 709 -17.36 37.61 -0.39
CA LEU A 709 -17.46 36.28 -0.99
C LEU A 709 -18.90 35.91 -1.39
N LYS A 710 -19.88 36.79 -1.20
CA LYS A 710 -21.30 36.52 -1.45
C LYS A 710 -21.63 36.10 -2.89
N THR A 711 -20.80 36.49 -3.86
CA THR A 711 -20.94 36.16 -5.29
C THR A 711 -20.08 34.97 -5.73
N THR A 712 -19.43 34.27 -4.80
CA THR A 712 -18.57 33.11 -5.07
C THR A 712 -19.32 31.79 -4.89
N SER A 713 -18.78 30.70 -5.45
CA SER A 713 -19.34 29.36 -5.27
C SER A 713 -19.31 28.88 -3.81
N ALA A 714 -18.39 29.40 -2.98
CA ALA A 714 -18.34 29.06 -1.56
C ALA A 714 -19.62 29.49 -0.83
N ALA A 715 -20.20 30.65 -1.17
CA ALA A 715 -21.41 31.18 -0.53
C ALA A 715 -22.66 30.30 -0.71
N ASN A 716 -22.65 29.36 -1.66
CA ASN A 716 -23.71 28.35 -1.79
C ASN A 716 -23.76 27.39 -0.58
N HIS A 717 -22.68 27.30 0.20
CA HIS A 717 -22.56 26.35 1.30
C HIS A 717 -22.82 26.96 2.68
N LEU A 718 -22.68 28.27 2.88
CA LEU A 718 -22.88 28.97 4.16
C LEU A 718 -23.26 30.44 3.93
N ASP A 719 -24.10 31.01 4.80
CA ASP A 719 -24.36 32.45 4.80
C ASP A 719 -23.12 33.18 5.32
N VAL A 720 -22.50 33.97 4.43
CA VAL A 720 -21.26 34.71 4.74
C VAL A 720 -21.44 35.76 5.82
N SER A 721 -22.67 36.17 6.15
CA SER A 721 -22.96 37.11 7.23
C SER A 721 -22.77 36.51 8.63
N GLU A 722 -22.64 35.18 8.74
CA GLU A 722 -22.39 34.48 10.01
C GLU A 722 -20.92 34.60 10.47
N PHE A 723 -19.99 35.01 9.59
CA PHE A 723 -18.58 35.21 9.95
C PHE A 723 -18.36 36.49 10.78
N SER A 724 -17.24 36.53 11.52
CA SER A 724 -16.88 37.70 12.33
C SER A 724 -16.57 38.93 11.48
N ASN A 725 -16.97 40.11 11.98
CA ASN A 725 -16.73 41.41 11.34
C ASN A 725 -15.37 42.03 11.71
N ASN A 726 -14.44 41.21 12.22
CA ASN A 726 -13.13 41.64 12.70
C ASN A 726 -12.13 41.87 11.55
N ILE A 727 -12.38 41.25 10.39
CA ILE A 727 -11.60 41.48 9.17
C ILE A 727 -12.44 42.35 8.25
N LEU A 728 -11.92 43.54 7.97
CA LEU A 728 -12.51 44.53 7.09
C LEU A 728 -11.70 44.64 5.81
N VAL A 729 -12.33 45.08 4.73
CA VAL A 729 -11.69 45.36 3.45
C VAL A 729 -12.18 46.69 2.87
N THR A 730 -11.35 47.32 2.06
CA THR A 730 -11.76 48.49 1.29
C THR A 730 -12.64 48.10 0.10
N GLN A 731 -13.47 49.04 -0.37
CA GLN A 731 -14.26 48.83 -1.59
C GLN A 731 -13.39 48.56 -2.81
N ASP A 732 -12.21 49.20 -2.91
CA ASP A 732 -11.26 48.93 -4.00
C ASP A 732 -10.70 47.52 -3.93
N PHE A 733 -10.37 47.02 -2.74
CA PHE A 733 -9.96 45.62 -2.58
C PHE A 733 -11.08 44.66 -3.01
N ALA A 734 -12.33 44.92 -2.60
CA ALA A 734 -13.48 44.08 -2.91
C ALA A 734 -13.86 44.06 -4.41
N ALA A 735 -13.63 45.16 -5.15
CA ALA A 735 -13.97 45.29 -6.55
C ALA A 735 -12.78 44.95 -7.47
N THR A 736 -12.81 43.77 -8.10
CA THR A 736 -11.81 43.37 -9.10
C THR A 736 -12.28 43.58 -10.54
N VAL A 737 -13.57 43.34 -10.81
CA VAL A 737 -14.16 43.37 -12.16
C VAL A 737 -15.45 44.19 -12.16
N SER A 738 -15.81 44.71 -13.34
CA SER A 738 -16.97 45.59 -13.51
C SER A 738 -18.30 44.85 -13.69
N GLU A 739 -18.27 43.55 -14.01
CA GLU A 739 -19.46 42.73 -14.27
C GLU A 739 -20.15 42.22 -12.99
N VAL A 740 -21.48 42.13 -13.04
CA VAL A 740 -22.30 41.54 -11.99
C VAL A 740 -22.49 40.05 -12.27
N PHE A 741 -21.87 39.21 -11.45
CA PHE A 741 -21.98 37.75 -11.54
C PHE A 741 -23.40 37.29 -11.16
N GLY A 742 -23.99 36.42 -12.00
CA GLY A 742 -25.33 35.85 -11.81
C GLY A 742 -25.33 34.51 -11.07
N PHE A 743 -26.45 33.78 -11.09
CA PHE A 743 -26.56 32.46 -10.45
C PHE A 743 -25.68 31.38 -11.12
N ASP A 744 -25.45 31.47 -12.43
CA ASP A 744 -24.70 30.47 -13.22
C ASP A 744 -23.22 30.83 -13.45
N THR A 745 -22.76 31.99 -12.97
CA THR A 745 -21.37 32.47 -13.12
C THR A 745 -20.87 33.00 -11.79
N ASN A 746 -19.73 32.51 -11.29
CA ASN A 746 -19.21 32.84 -9.96
C ASN A 746 -18.00 33.78 -10.04
N ALA A 747 -17.79 34.60 -9.03
CA ALA A 747 -16.62 35.49 -8.91
C ALA A 747 -15.32 34.79 -8.44
N ASP A 748 -15.26 33.44 -8.49
CA ASP A 748 -14.20 32.62 -7.89
C ASP A 748 -12.81 33.00 -8.42
N ALA A 749 -12.65 33.07 -9.74
CA ALA A 749 -11.37 33.34 -10.41
C ALA A 749 -10.88 34.80 -10.31
N PHE A 750 -11.69 35.70 -9.73
CA PHE A 750 -11.43 37.14 -9.71
C PHE A 750 -11.15 37.70 -8.29
N GLN A 751 -10.89 36.83 -7.32
CA GLN A 751 -10.54 37.24 -5.96
C GLN A 751 -9.09 37.75 -5.88
N LYS A 752 -8.86 38.91 -5.24
CA LYS A 752 -7.51 39.45 -5.04
C LYS A 752 -6.77 38.67 -3.93
N PRO A 753 -5.45 38.46 -4.06
CA PRO A 753 -4.64 37.90 -2.98
C PRO A 753 -4.57 38.88 -1.80
N VAL A 754 -4.55 38.36 -0.59
CA VAL A 754 -4.44 39.15 0.64
C VAL A 754 -2.96 39.41 0.90
N GLN A 755 -2.52 40.66 0.72
CA GLN A 755 -1.10 41.04 0.84
C GLN A 755 -0.83 42.18 1.81
N TRP A 756 -1.70 43.18 1.85
CA TRP A 756 -1.48 44.43 2.57
C TRP A 756 -2.51 44.60 3.66
N ILE A 757 -2.04 44.71 4.90
CA ILE A 757 -2.90 44.76 6.10
C ILE A 757 -2.57 46.00 6.90
N LEU A 758 -3.59 46.77 7.27
CA LEU A 758 -3.48 47.86 8.23
C LEU A 758 -4.01 47.41 9.59
N THR A 759 -3.21 47.62 10.64
CA THR A 759 -3.65 47.52 12.03
C THR A 759 -3.77 48.91 12.65
N THR A 760 -4.66 49.06 13.64
CA THR A 760 -4.83 50.31 14.42
C THR A 760 -4.48 50.07 15.88
N GLN A 761 -3.89 51.06 16.54
CA GLN A 761 -3.60 50.97 17.98
C GLN A 761 -4.85 51.13 18.86
N ARG A 762 -5.96 51.63 18.30
CA ARG A 762 -7.19 51.85 19.06
C ARG A 762 -7.94 50.55 19.34
N ASP A 763 -8.00 49.64 18.35
CA ASP A 763 -8.64 48.33 18.46
C ASP A 763 -7.77 47.23 17.84
N PRO A 764 -7.11 46.38 18.66
CA PRO A 764 -6.27 45.29 18.18
C PRO A 764 -7.05 44.09 17.61
N ASN A 765 -8.39 44.11 17.66
CA ASN A 765 -9.24 43.06 17.09
C ASN A 765 -9.59 43.32 15.62
N ILE A 766 -9.37 44.53 15.10
CA ILE A 766 -9.75 44.91 13.73
C ILE A 766 -8.55 44.91 12.81
N LEU A 767 -8.65 44.17 11.70
CA LEU A 767 -7.67 44.14 10.61
C LEU A 767 -8.32 44.68 9.34
N LEU A 768 -7.67 45.64 8.67
CA LEU A 768 -8.17 46.20 7.41
C LEU A 768 -7.27 45.77 6.25
N ILE A 769 -7.82 45.03 5.28
CA ILE A 769 -7.13 44.66 4.04
C ILE A 769 -7.34 45.77 3.01
N VAL A 770 -6.25 46.23 2.42
CA VAL A 770 -6.23 47.31 1.43
C VAL A 770 -5.68 46.81 0.10
N SER A 771 -6.05 47.46 -1.00
CA SER A 771 -5.58 47.05 -2.33
C SER A 771 -4.15 47.54 -2.60
N PRO A 772 -3.39 46.87 -3.49
CA PRO A 772 -2.07 47.34 -3.90
C PRO A 772 -2.10 48.78 -4.49
N TYR A 773 -3.19 49.15 -5.16
CA TYR A 773 -3.38 50.50 -5.69
C TYR A 773 -3.49 51.54 -4.57
N GLU A 774 -4.32 51.28 -3.55
CA GLU A 774 -4.48 52.17 -2.40
C GLU A 774 -3.17 52.35 -1.63
N VAL A 775 -2.42 51.26 -1.43
CA VAL A 775 -1.08 51.31 -0.80
C VAL A 775 -0.15 52.20 -1.62
N GLN A 776 -0.07 52.01 -2.93
CA GLN A 776 0.80 52.82 -3.80
C GLN A 776 0.50 54.32 -3.71
N GLN A 777 -0.78 54.71 -3.60
CA GLN A 777 -1.17 56.12 -3.52
C GLN A 777 -0.95 56.73 -2.12
N LEU A 778 -1.14 55.94 -1.05
CA LEU A 778 -1.14 56.44 0.33
C LEU A 778 0.12 56.05 1.13
N LEU A 779 1.09 55.37 0.52
CA LEU A 779 2.32 54.93 1.19
C LEU A 779 3.03 56.07 1.96
N PRO A 780 3.23 57.29 1.41
CA PRO A 780 3.87 58.37 2.16
C PRO A 780 3.09 58.78 3.41
N THR A 781 1.76 58.68 3.39
CA THR A 781 0.88 58.96 4.53
C THR A 781 0.95 57.84 5.56
N MET A 782 0.97 56.58 5.10
CA MET A 782 1.12 55.40 5.96
C MET A 782 2.47 55.40 6.70
N GLU A 783 3.55 55.77 6.02
CA GLU A 783 4.89 55.94 6.60
C GLU A 783 4.93 56.95 7.74
N GLN A 784 4.11 58.01 7.65
CA GLN A 784 4.06 59.08 8.64
C GLN A 784 3.05 58.86 9.76
N SER A 785 2.21 57.82 9.66
CA SER A 785 1.13 57.56 10.60
C SER A 785 1.64 57.26 12.02
N LEU A 786 1.00 57.88 13.00
CA LEU A 786 1.20 57.62 14.44
C LEU A 786 0.14 56.69 15.04
N HIS A 787 -0.84 56.26 14.24
CA HIS A 787 -2.02 55.54 14.73
C HIS A 787 -2.22 54.16 14.09
N THR A 788 -1.72 53.98 12.87
CA THR A 788 -1.87 52.77 12.08
C THR A 788 -0.52 52.22 11.65
N THR A 789 -0.45 50.92 11.43
CA THR A 789 0.75 50.25 10.89
C THR A 789 0.35 49.41 9.69
N LEU A 790 1.05 49.62 8.57
CA LEU A 790 0.94 48.79 7.38
C LEU A 790 1.89 47.58 7.50
N HIS A 791 1.36 46.41 7.19
CA HIS A 791 2.06 45.13 7.24
C HIS A 791 2.01 44.44 5.88
N ILE A 792 3.12 43.77 5.54
CA ILE A 792 3.15 42.78 4.45
C ILE A 792 2.74 41.43 5.04
N TYR A 793 1.83 40.75 4.35
CA TYR A 793 1.30 39.45 4.75
C TYR A 793 1.21 38.50 3.55
N SER A 794 1.33 37.21 3.84
CA SER A 794 0.96 36.12 2.94
C SER A 794 0.52 34.93 3.79
N PRO A 795 -0.53 34.18 3.39
CA PRO A 795 -0.93 32.97 4.10
C PRO A 795 0.21 31.93 4.11
N ARG A 796 0.35 31.20 5.22
CA ARG A 796 1.30 30.07 5.31
C ARG A 796 0.76 28.85 4.57
N VAL A 797 1.15 28.72 3.30
CA VAL A 797 0.76 27.61 2.41
C VAL A 797 1.83 26.51 2.29
N ASN A 798 3.01 26.72 2.88
CA ASN A 798 4.12 25.76 2.90
C ASN A 798 4.77 25.74 4.29
N LEU A 799 5.02 24.54 4.83
CA LEU A 799 5.72 24.35 6.11
C LEU A 799 7.16 24.86 6.08
N GLY A 800 7.83 24.81 4.93
CA GLY A 800 9.19 25.31 4.76
C GLY A 800 9.34 26.83 4.86
N HIS A 801 8.23 27.58 4.85
CA HIS A 801 8.24 29.02 5.12
C HIS A 801 8.02 29.29 6.61
N GLU A 802 8.75 30.26 7.16
CA GLU A 802 8.46 30.79 8.50
C GLU A 802 7.05 31.38 8.54
N PRO A 803 6.31 31.18 9.65
CA PRO A 803 5.01 31.82 9.83
C PRO A 803 5.16 33.34 9.92
N ILE A 804 4.38 34.07 9.12
CA ILE A 804 4.33 35.55 9.10
C ILE A 804 2.93 36.08 9.46
N ASP A 805 2.10 35.20 10.01
CA ASP A 805 0.75 35.49 10.49
C ASP A 805 0.74 36.34 11.78
N ASP A 806 1.91 36.51 12.42
CA ASP A 806 2.14 37.47 13.49
C ASP A 806 2.28 38.95 13.01
N LEU A 807 2.27 39.17 11.69
CA LEU A 807 2.42 40.47 11.04
C LEU A 807 3.72 41.20 11.42
N ASN A 808 4.79 40.47 11.74
CA ASN A 808 6.07 41.08 12.14
C ASN A 808 7.11 41.20 11.02
N LEU A 809 6.89 40.57 9.87
CA LEU A 809 7.86 40.51 8.77
C LEU A 809 8.34 41.89 8.28
N TYR A 810 7.41 42.77 7.94
CA TYR A 810 7.73 44.12 7.46
C TYR A 810 6.63 45.11 7.85
N LYS A 811 7.02 46.17 8.57
CA LYS A 811 6.11 47.15 9.19
C LYS A 811 6.43 48.56 8.70
N VAL A 812 5.41 49.30 8.30
CA VAL A 812 5.53 50.69 7.86
C VAL A 812 4.63 51.58 8.72
N SER A 813 5.23 52.35 9.64
CA SER A 813 4.61 53.47 10.39
C SER A 813 5.61 54.24 11.26
N ARG A 814 5.17 55.34 11.86
CA ARG A 814 5.86 56.05 12.97
C ARG A 814 5.35 55.65 14.37
N VAL A 815 4.51 54.61 14.48
CA VAL A 815 4.06 54.09 15.77
C VAL A 815 5.25 53.53 16.54
N LYS A 816 5.53 54.07 17.73
CA LYS A 816 6.61 53.60 18.60
C LYS A 816 6.34 52.18 19.09
N GLU A 817 7.36 51.33 19.15
CA GLU A 817 7.23 49.93 19.62
C GLU A 817 6.56 49.83 21.00
N ALA A 818 6.86 50.75 21.93
CA ALA A 818 6.28 50.76 23.27
C ALA A 818 4.75 51.01 23.31
N ASP A 819 4.20 51.65 22.27
CA ASP A 819 2.78 51.98 22.18
C ASP A 819 2.00 50.92 21.39
N ARG A 820 2.67 49.87 20.89
CA ARG A 820 2.05 48.84 20.04
C ARG A 820 1.30 47.81 20.87
N ARG A 821 0.04 47.60 20.51
CA ARG A 821 -0.76 46.49 21.04
C ARG A 821 -0.59 45.25 20.15
N PRO A 822 -0.41 44.05 20.73
CA PRO A 822 -0.38 42.83 19.95
C PRO A 822 -1.75 42.59 19.31
N VAL A 823 -1.74 42.14 18.05
CA VAL A 823 -2.97 41.77 17.33
C VAL A 823 -3.62 40.57 18.02
N SER A 824 -4.94 40.59 18.09
CA SER A 824 -5.72 39.45 18.61
C SER A 824 -5.45 38.18 17.82
N ARG A 825 -5.15 37.07 18.52
CA ARG A 825 -4.98 35.74 17.91
C ARG A 825 -6.21 35.31 17.13
N HIS A 826 -7.41 35.62 17.62
CA HIS A 826 -8.65 35.33 16.90
C HIS A 826 -8.74 36.10 15.58
N ALA A 827 -8.31 37.37 15.53
CA ALA A 827 -8.27 38.14 14.28
C ALA A 827 -7.24 37.56 13.29
N ILE A 828 -6.08 37.10 13.78
CA ILE A 828 -5.08 36.39 12.95
C ILE A 828 -5.69 35.10 12.37
N SER A 829 -6.40 34.30 13.18
CA SER A 829 -7.07 33.08 12.69
C SER A 829 -8.12 33.39 11.62
N CYS A 830 -8.94 34.43 11.81
CA CYS A 830 -9.92 34.86 10.81
C CYS A 830 -9.26 35.37 9.51
N LEU A 831 -8.14 36.10 9.63
CA LEU A 831 -7.33 36.51 8.49
C LEU A 831 -6.78 35.30 7.74
N GLY A 832 -6.22 34.32 8.46
CA GLY A 832 -5.71 33.07 7.92
C GLY A 832 -6.80 32.31 7.15
N LEU A 833 -8.00 32.17 7.74
CA LEU A 833 -9.16 31.57 7.08
C LEU A 833 -9.56 32.29 5.79
N PHE A 834 -9.70 33.62 5.85
CA PHE A 834 -10.10 34.41 4.68
C PHE A 834 -9.05 34.36 3.56
N SER A 835 -7.76 34.33 3.91
CA SER A 835 -6.64 34.34 2.97
C SER A 835 -6.24 32.97 2.42
N GLY A 836 -6.72 31.87 3.01
CA GLY A 836 -6.42 30.50 2.57
C GLY A 836 -5.14 29.91 3.17
N GLN A 837 -4.82 30.24 4.42
CA GLN A 837 -3.71 29.63 5.16
C GLN A 837 -3.93 28.12 5.33
N LEU A 838 -2.88 27.31 5.14
CA LEU A 838 -2.95 25.84 5.20
C LEU A 838 -2.35 25.25 6.46
N TYR A 839 -1.36 25.94 7.04
CA TYR A 839 -0.60 25.48 8.20
C TYR A 839 -0.76 26.43 9.39
N LEU A 840 -0.92 25.83 10.57
CA LEU A 840 -1.06 26.52 11.84
C LEU A 840 0.26 26.50 12.61
N SER A 841 0.50 27.55 13.41
CA SER A 841 1.77 27.76 14.10
C SER A 841 1.91 26.97 15.41
N SER A 842 0.79 26.54 16.01
CA SER A 842 0.81 25.74 17.25
C SER A 842 -0.45 24.90 17.44
N PHE A 843 -0.38 23.94 18.36
CA PHE A 843 -1.55 23.16 18.79
C PHE A 843 -2.64 24.04 19.43
N ASP A 844 -2.25 25.10 20.14
CA ASP A 844 -3.21 26.04 20.75
C ASP A 844 -3.97 26.84 19.69
N ASP A 845 -3.30 27.21 18.58
CA ASP A 845 -3.96 27.85 17.43
C ASP A 845 -4.97 26.88 16.77
N TYR A 846 -4.66 25.57 16.72
CA TYR A 846 -5.60 24.54 16.26
C TYR A 846 -6.85 24.42 17.14
N VAL A 847 -6.68 24.42 18.47
CA VAL A 847 -7.80 24.39 19.41
C VAL A 847 -8.69 25.62 19.25
N GLN A 848 -8.08 26.81 19.23
CA GLN A 848 -8.81 28.08 19.06
C GLN A 848 -9.56 28.14 17.73
N LEU A 849 -8.95 27.66 16.65
CA LEU A 849 -9.59 27.61 15.35
C LEU A 849 -10.80 26.67 15.36
N CYS A 850 -10.67 25.48 15.93
CA CYS A 850 -11.77 24.53 16.04
C CYS A 850 -12.93 25.12 16.85
N ASP A 851 -12.65 25.75 17.99
CA ASP A 851 -13.66 26.43 18.80
C ASP A 851 -14.36 27.56 18.02
N ALA A 852 -13.61 28.35 17.24
CA ALA A 852 -14.15 29.42 16.40
C ALA A 852 -15.00 28.93 15.23
N LEU A 853 -14.76 27.71 14.74
CA LEU A 853 -15.53 27.08 13.67
C LEU A 853 -16.67 26.17 14.17
N GLY A 854 -16.74 25.94 15.49
CA GLY A 854 -17.72 25.02 16.08
C GLY A 854 -17.40 23.55 15.76
N LEU A 855 -16.13 23.23 15.53
CA LEU A 855 -15.65 21.88 15.25
C LEU A 855 -15.09 21.23 16.53
N ALA A 856 -15.40 19.96 16.75
CA ALA A 856 -14.85 19.22 17.88
C ALA A 856 -13.36 18.89 17.67
N TRP A 857 -12.49 19.41 18.54
CA TRP A 857 -11.05 19.09 18.55
C TRP A 857 -10.68 17.98 19.54
N LYS A 858 -11.57 17.66 20.50
CA LYS A 858 -11.45 16.56 21.46
C LYS A 858 -12.61 15.55 21.28
N PRO A 859 -12.45 14.28 21.71
CA PRO A 859 -13.52 13.27 21.61
C PRO A 859 -14.79 13.71 22.32
N ALA A 860 -15.93 13.57 21.65
CA ALA A 860 -17.24 13.73 22.27
C ALA A 860 -17.55 12.57 23.23
N ASN A 861 -18.45 12.80 24.19
CA ASN A 861 -19.07 11.72 24.96
C ASN A 861 -20.30 11.18 24.19
N ASP A 862 -20.87 10.06 24.65
CA ASP A 862 -22.02 9.43 23.98
C ASP A 862 -23.33 10.25 24.04
N GLN A 863 -23.35 11.35 24.80
CA GLN A 863 -24.50 12.23 24.93
C GLN A 863 -24.48 13.41 23.94
N VAL A 864 -23.33 13.68 23.31
CA VAL A 864 -23.17 14.77 22.34
C VAL A 864 -23.37 14.24 20.93
N THR A 865 -24.31 14.86 20.21
CA THR A 865 -24.53 14.57 18.78
C THR A 865 -23.65 15.50 17.96
N LEU A 866 -22.82 14.93 17.08
CA LEU A 866 -21.96 15.69 16.16
C LEU A 866 -22.36 15.43 14.71
N GLY A 867 -22.12 16.41 13.84
CA GLY A 867 -22.18 16.23 12.40
C GLY A 867 -21.11 15.24 11.91
N PRO A 868 -21.23 14.72 10.67
CA PRO A 868 -20.25 13.80 10.09
C PRO A 868 -18.82 14.38 10.01
N ASP A 869 -18.71 15.70 9.82
CA ASP A 869 -17.46 16.47 9.82
C ASP A 869 -17.00 16.92 11.22
N GLY A 870 -17.75 16.51 12.26
CA GLY A 870 -17.51 16.87 13.66
C GLY A 870 -17.94 18.28 14.04
N PHE A 871 -18.79 18.93 13.24
CA PHE A 871 -19.47 20.15 13.65
C PHE A 871 -20.41 19.89 14.82
N ILE A 872 -20.41 20.80 15.79
CA ILE A 872 -21.26 20.76 16.99
C ILE A 872 -22.54 21.53 16.68
N PRO A 873 -23.71 20.90 16.53
CA PRO A 873 -24.94 21.62 16.16
C PRO A 873 -25.36 22.64 17.24
N PRO A 874 -25.93 23.80 16.86
CA PRO A 874 -26.51 24.74 17.83
C PRO A 874 -27.74 24.11 18.51
N GLY A 875 -27.86 24.27 19.83
CA GLY A 875 -28.97 23.73 20.63
C GLY A 875 -30.30 24.49 20.43
N PRO A 876 -31.47 23.85 20.70
CA PRO A 876 -32.80 24.38 20.35
C PRO A 876 -33.20 25.72 20.98
N ASP A 877 -32.58 26.14 22.09
CA ASP A 877 -32.92 27.41 22.78
C ASP A 877 -31.79 28.46 22.74
N GLY A 878 -30.76 28.28 21.90
CA GLY A 878 -29.53 29.10 21.99
C GLY A 878 -28.77 28.91 23.32
N GLY A 879 -29.25 28.02 24.18
CA GLY A 879 -28.65 27.55 25.41
C GLY A 879 -28.69 26.03 25.49
N ASN A 880 -27.53 25.46 25.80
CA ASN A 880 -27.22 24.12 26.31
C ASN A 880 -28.31 23.03 26.20
N GLY A 881 -28.16 22.16 25.20
CA GLY A 881 -28.77 20.83 25.20
C GLY A 881 -27.73 19.76 25.54
N GLY A 882 -27.48 19.52 26.82
CA GLY A 882 -26.67 18.39 27.31
C GLY A 882 -25.60 18.80 28.32
N ASP A 883 -25.45 17.99 29.37
CA ASP A 883 -24.43 18.06 30.44
C ASP A 883 -23.02 17.71 29.90
N GLY A 884 -22.68 18.25 28.73
CA GLY A 884 -21.57 17.82 27.89
C GLY A 884 -20.37 18.78 27.92
N ASP A 885 -19.17 18.20 27.90
CA ASP A 885 -17.88 18.90 28.00
C ASP A 885 -17.46 19.62 26.69
N ILE A 886 -18.31 19.62 25.65
CA ILE A 886 -18.10 20.23 24.32
C ILE A 886 -19.34 21.05 23.95
N VAL A 887 -19.15 22.35 23.65
CA VAL A 887 -20.23 23.30 23.35
C VAL A 887 -19.87 24.11 22.11
N ASN A 888 -20.83 24.30 21.19
CA ASN A 888 -20.63 25.20 20.05
C ASN A 888 -20.60 26.66 20.53
N ARG A 889 -19.47 27.35 20.31
CA ARG A 889 -19.27 28.78 20.63
C ARG A 889 -19.10 29.67 19.40
N SER A 890 -19.23 29.11 18.21
CA SER A 890 -18.92 29.77 16.94
C SER A 890 -20.00 30.72 16.44
N GLY A 891 -21.27 30.46 16.80
CA GLY A 891 -22.42 31.21 16.29
C GLY A 891 -22.91 30.77 14.91
N PHE A 892 -22.27 29.78 14.27
CA PHE A 892 -22.71 29.25 12.97
C PHE A 892 -24.00 28.42 13.08
N SER A 893 -24.91 28.61 12.13
CA SER A 893 -26.18 27.89 12.00
C SER A 893 -26.00 26.46 11.48
N LYS A 894 -24.96 26.23 10.66
CA LYS A 894 -24.54 24.95 10.09
C LYS A 894 -23.03 24.92 9.89
N SER A 895 -22.46 23.75 9.61
CA SER A 895 -21.00 23.60 9.51
C SER A 895 -20.36 24.52 8.46
N PRO A 896 -19.32 25.30 8.83
CA PRO A 896 -18.55 26.10 7.88
C PRO A 896 -17.56 25.26 7.06
N ALA A 897 -17.39 23.97 7.36
CA ALA A 897 -16.31 23.17 6.78
C ALA A 897 -16.36 23.14 5.24
N ARG A 898 -17.54 22.89 4.66
CA ARG A 898 -17.69 22.84 3.19
C ARG A 898 -17.46 24.19 2.52
N PHE A 899 -17.91 25.28 3.15
CA PHE A 899 -17.63 26.64 2.68
C PHE A 899 -16.12 26.88 2.62
N LEU A 900 -15.40 26.55 3.69
CA LEU A 900 -13.96 26.73 3.78
C LEU A 900 -13.20 25.82 2.82
N THR A 901 -13.65 24.57 2.60
CA THR A 901 -13.07 23.69 1.59
C THR A 901 -13.14 24.34 0.20
N VAL A 902 -14.29 24.90 -0.19
CA VAL A 902 -14.43 25.56 -1.50
C VAL A 902 -13.61 26.85 -1.55
N LEU A 903 -13.61 27.66 -0.49
CA LEU A 903 -12.82 28.88 -0.42
C LEU A 903 -11.31 28.60 -0.58
N ILE A 904 -10.79 27.60 0.13
CA ILE A 904 -9.37 27.28 0.10
C ILE A 904 -9.00 26.60 -1.22
N ALA A 905 -9.67 25.50 -1.57
CA ALA A 905 -9.34 24.69 -2.74
C ALA A 905 -9.57 25.46 -4.03
N LYS A 906 -10.78 25.97 -4.25
CA LYS A 906 -11.19 26.50 -5.56
C LYS A 906 -10.85 27.97 -5.75
N ILE A 907 -10.92 28.78 -4.68
CA ILE A 907 -10.85 30.25 -4.79
C ILE A 907 -9.45 30.78 -4.45
N ARG A 908 -8.80 30.27 -3.40
CA ARG A 908 -7.50 30.79 -2.93
C ARG A 908 -6.30 30.09 -3.56
N LEU A 909 -6.37 28.77 -3.73
CA LEU A 909 -5.26 27.97 -4.24
C LEU A 909 -5.45 27.53 -5.70
N ASP A 910 -6.70 27.49 -6.19
CA ASP A 910 -7.08 26.87 -7.47
C ASP A 910 -6.53 25.43 -7.58
N SER A 911 -6.68 24.66 -6.50
CA SER A 911 -6.22 23.28 -6.42
C SER A 911 -7.14 22.38 -5.59
N GLU A 912 -7.42 21.19 -6.12
CA GLU A 912 -8.31 20.20 -5.51
C GLU A 912 -7.66 19.40 -4.35
N HIS A 913 -6.36 19.52 -4.10
CA HIS A 913 -5.63 18.62 -3.20
C HIS A 913 -4.82 19.34 -2.11
N PHE A 914 -5.46 19.71 -1.01
CA PHE A 914 -4.80 20.29 0.17
C PHE A 914 -4.97 19.42 1.44
N ASP A 915 -5.50 18.20 1.28
CA ASP A 915 -5.94 17.31 2.37
C ASP A 915 -4.82 16.93 3.35
N LYS A 916 -3.56 16.92 2.89
CA LYS A 916 -2.37 16.62 3.70
C LYS A 916 -1.96 17.76 4.65
N THR A 917 -2.55 18.95 4.51
CA THR A 917 -2.22 20.13 5.33
C THR A 917 -2.96 20.12 6.66
N HIS A 918 -2.60 21.00 7.60
CA HIS A 918 -3.36 21.13 8.84
C HIS A 918 -4.83 21.50 8.54
N MET A 919 -5.07 22.49 7.69
CA MET A 919 -6.44 22.88 7.30
C MET A 919 -7.19 21.78 6.54
N GLY A 920 -6.52 21.08 5.62
CA GLY A 920 -7.10 19.94 4.90
C GLY A 920 -7.59 18.87 5.87
N ARG A 921 -6.73 18.44 6.80
CA ARG A 921 -7.06 17.48 7.86
C ARG A 921 -8.20 17.99 8.74
N ILE A 922 -8.17 19.24 9.20
CA ILE A 922 -9.21 19.82 10.07
C ILE A 922 -10.58 19.81 9.40
N LEU A 923 -10.65 20.25 8.14
CA LEU A 923 -11.89 20.35 7.37
C LEU A 923 -12.41 18.98 6.91
N ALA A 924 -11.50 18.00 6.74
CA ALA A 924 -11.85 16.60 6.47
C ALA A 924 -12.24 15.83 7.75
N GLY A 925 -12.27 16.46 8.91
CA GLY A 925 -12.68 15.83 10.18
C GLY A 925 -11.59 15.01 10.88
N VAL A 926 -10.34 15.11 10.44
CA VAL A 926 -9.18 14.49 11.09
C VAL A 926 -8.76 15.32 12.30
N ARG A 927 -8.40 14.65 13.39
CA ARG A 927 -7.91 15.27 14.63
C ARG A 927 -6.40 15.42 14.55
N LEU A 928 -5.91 16.64 14.81
CA LEU A 928 -4.48 16.91 14.96
C LEU A 928 -4.02 16.62 16.39
N LEU A 929 -2.80 16.13 16.56
CA LEU A 929 -2.11 15.86 17.82
C LEU A 929 -1.03 16.93 18.07
N LYS A 930 -0.54 17.03 19.31
CA LYS A 930 0.59 17.94 19.63
C LYS A 930 1.83 17.64 18.78
N SER A 931 2.10 16.36 18.54
CA SER A 931 3.21 15.91 17.70
C SER A 931 3.15 16.40 16.26
N ASP A 932 1.96 16.73 15.73
CA ASP A 932 1.82 17.31 14.38
C ASP A 932 2.44 18.72 14.31
N PHE A 933 2.77 19.33 15.45
CA PHE A 933 3.41 20.65 15.56
C PHE A 933 4.85 20.58 16.10
N GLU A 934 5.33 19.41 16.53
CA GLU A 934 6.65 19.22 17.17
C GLU A 934 7.78 18.94 16.15
N SER A 935 7.47 18.94 14.84
CA SER A 935 8.42 18.68 13.75
C SER A 935 8.74 19.92 12.90
N ILE A 936 8.55 21.12 13.44
CA ILE A 936 8.89 22.40 12.80
C ILE A 936 10.36 22.73 12.97
#